data_AF-B1V2P9-F1
#
_entry.id   AF-B1V2P9-F1
#
_cell.length_a   1.000
_cell.length_b   1.000
_cell.length_c   1.000
_cell.angle_alpha   90.00
_cell.angle_beta   90.00
_cell.angle_gamma   90.00
#
_symmetry.space_group_name_H-M   'P 1'
#
loop_
_entity.id
_entity.type
_entity.pdbx_description
1 polymer ?
#
loop_
_entity_poly.entity_id
_entity_poly.type
_entity_poly.pdbx_seq_one_letter_code
_entity_poly.pdbx_strand_id
1 'polypeptide(L)'
;MAKKYIDLVLDTIESDYSPVGVVKQLDSVIFNITVTENSTIKSLNNQNIKLFCKKPDKTKVEQTEGIDITNSTNGELTIDLKNSALQAVGLVYFELELKDSEGTISTANFIIRVDEKLGSDEAIESTNEFDTFEKIKLEEEKRQEAEKERDKIFKELITEGTEFNGSLENNINLAETLNTNLAENIKLADPLNTSLNEKIPEAATKKTELESSITKAKEFIDGLDGSQNIPQLRLDVTQLQNTLKENQSIEYEGNSIRCDNTLEGRTENLKVKGLTLLNYARTNTPVLISTGYRIPIDYLGLENGETYSFYVTYLPKGATWSVNNPSVDTSFTEDKLKVRTLNKEFDNNFKSISIKCSNIILEEAKKTKLIILKGDWRNKEVPTYFEGIKSFGEAEQEGDKYKISILSCGKNILKPLKNYSTINGFNLNNILKNGVQYTVTNTKNQLVKIAEFKDADTFLGQSTNGKFTFTFDNSKQQKLYIWKKYDSQVAELFTNEDIDFVMIEEGTGTIFEPYKEDKKDILISAPLPGFDFGEDIMYEDNGQVKITRNIDTYTFTGDETMRDTTEQDEKSGTGKYKVFALTVNKTIDINKNINNNFFKKQFNVAFQNMDSEGLAVTQYGIYIKILKSKLSTQDIEGLKAWLKANTTTIYFARATPVTEIVENCIDIDLDTFQDKTYFSIENSLPGTLDFKVPSNIGSVVQNMAKEINNIWDVINNLLVPGLVDTKRKFAEAAIKNNLK
;
A
#
# COMPACT_ATOMS: atom_id res chain seq x y z
N MET A 1 -90.47 50.09 92.74
CA MET A 1 -89.45 51.09 92.32
C MET A 1 -89.91 51.73 91.02
N ALA A 2 -89.64 53.03 90.81
CA ALA A 2 -90.10 53.74 89.62
C ALA A 2 -89.34 53.24 88.38
N LYS A 3 -90.04 52.59 87.44
CA LYS A 3 -89.51 52.13 86.15
C LYS A 3 -90.47 52.55 85.03
N LYS A 4 -89.92 52.88 83.85
CA LYS A 4 -90.70 53.14 82.63
C LYS A 4 -90.80 51.86 81.81
N TYR A 5 -92.00 51.48 81.37
CA TYR A 5 -92.24 50.32 80.51
C TYR A 5 -92.57 50.79 79.10
N ILE A 6 -91.98 50.16 78.09
CA ILE A 6 -92.22 50.48 76.67
C ILE A 6 -92.60 49.19 75.94
N ASP A 7 -93.82 49.16 75.40
CA ASP A 7 -94.36 48.03 74.64
C ASP A 7 -94.07 48.21 73.15
N LEU A 8 -93.51 47.18 72.51
CA LEU A 8 -92.99 47.23 71.14
C LEU A 8 -93.38 45.98 70.36
N VAL A 9 -93.68 46.14 69.08
CA VAL A 9 -93.75 45.02 68.12
C VAL A 9 -92.60 45.21 67.13
N LEU A 10 -91.71 44.23 67.04
CA LEU A 10 -90.50 44.30 66.21
C LEU A 10 -90.52 43.21 65.15
N ASP A 11 -90.42 43.59 63.89
CA ASP A 11 -90.34 42.66 62.79
C ASP A 11 -88.88 42.34 62.41
N THR A 12 -88.61 41.11 61.97
CA THR A 12 -87.29 40.70 61.49
C THR A 12 -86.99 41.15 60.06
N ILE A 13 -88.00 41.60 59.31
CA ILE A 13 -87.86 42.00 57.90
C ILE A 13 -88.31 43.45 57.69
N GLU A 14 -89.50 43.81 58.17
CA GLU A 14 -90.08 45.14 57.94
C GLU A 14 -89.59 46.15 58.99
N SER A 15 -89.18 47.34 58.54
CA SER A 15 -88.68 48.40 59.44
C SER A 15 -89.60 49.62 59.46
N ASP A 16 -90.02 50.07 60.64
CA ASP A 16 -90.70 51.36 60.83
C ASP A 16 -89.82 52.30 61.66
N TYR A 17 -89.41 53.43 61.09
CA TYR A 17 -88.29 54.25 61.60
C TYR A 17 -88.70 55.40 62.55
N SER A 18 -89.92 55.38 63.10
CA SER A 18 -90.35 56.39 64.07
C SER A 18 -89.87 56.05 65.49
N PRO A 19 -89.32 57.02 66.28
CA PRO A 19 -88.89 56.74 67.64
C PRO A 19 -90.04 56.22 68.50
N VAL A 20 -89.83 55.06 69.14
CA VAL A 20 -90.87 54.33 69.87
C VAL A 20 -91.01 54.77 71.34
N GLY A 21 -90.25 55.80 71.76
CA GLY A 21 -90.36 56.42 73.09
C GLY A 21 -89.32 57.52 73.39
N VAL A 22 -89.56 58.29 74.47
CA VAL A 22 -88.64 59.34 74.98
C VAL A 22 -88.33 59.10 76.46
N VAL A 23 -87.03 59.12 76.82
CA VAL A 23 -86.54 58.91 78.20
C VAL A 23 -85.47 59.95 78.55
N LYS A 24 -85.10 60.10 79.83
CA LYS A 24 -84.00 60.97 80.27
C LYS A 24 -82.77 60.16 80.66
N GLN A 25 -81.59 60.79 80.60
CA GLN A 25 -80.36 60.19 81.13
C GLN A 25 -80.58 59.68 82.56
N LEU A 26 -80.02 58.51 82.85
CA LEU A 26 -80.10 57.82 84.13
C LEU A 26 -81.48 57.24 84.50
N ASP A 27 -82.50 57.28 83.63
CA ASP A 27 -83.78 56.59 83.87
C ASP A 27 -83.62 55.05 83.97
N SER A 28 -84.52 54.39 84.70
CA SER A 28 -84.65 52.92 84.72
C SER A 28 -85.81 52.48 83.80
N VAL A 29 -85.52 51.68 82.76
CA VAL A 29 -86.46 51.39 81.65
C VAL A 29 -86.54 49.88 81.38
N ILE A 30 -87.75 49.37 81.12
CA ILE A 30 -88.02 47.99 80.69
C ILE A 30 -88.71 48.01 79.31
N PHE A 31 -88.26 47.16 78.39
CA PHE A 31 -88.95 46.90 77.12
C PHE A 31 -89.78 45.62 77.22
N ASN A 32 -91.01 45.66 76.72
CA ASN A 32 -91.85 44.49 76.48
C ASN A 32 -92.02 44.36 74.97
N ILE A 33 -91.58 43.25 74.39
CA ILE A 33 -91.40 43.12 72.94
C ILE A 33 -92.15 41.90 72.44
N THR A 34 -92.95 42.06 71.37
CA THR A 34 -93.47 40.97 70.54
C THR A 34 -92.73 40.94 69.22
N VAL A 35 -92.13 39.81 68.88
CA VAL A 35 -91.36 39.64 67.63
C VAL A 35 -92.24 39.04 66.55
N THR A 36 -92.22 39.66 65.37
CA THR A 36 -92.89 39.19 64.16
C THR A 36 -91.87 38.98 63.03
N GLU A 37 -92.27 38.22 62.01
CA GLU A 37 -91.55 38.08 60.76
C GLU A 37 -92.56 38.26 59.63
N ASN A 38 -92.37 39.30 58.82
CA ASN A 38 -93.31 39.73 57.79
C ASN A 38 -94.75 39.94 58.32
N SER A 39 -94.87 40.64 59.45
CA SER A 39 -96.11 40.92 60.19
C SER A 39 -96.86 39.71 60.76
N THR A 40 -96.23 38.53 60.76
CA THR A 40 -96.77 37.31 61.40
C THR A 40 -95.96 36.96 62.64
N ILE A 41 -96.61 36.43 63.68
CA ILE A 41 -95.94 36.11 64.94
C ILE A 41 -94.78 35.13 64.72
N LYS A 42 -93.59 35.53 65.19
CA LYS A 42 -92.39 34.71 65.13
C LYS A 42 -92.21 34.00 66.46
N SER A 43 -92.29 32.67 66.44
CA SER A 43 -91.98 31.89 67.64
C SER A 43 -90.49 32.03 67.99
N LEU A 44 -90.22 32.25 69.28
CA LEU A 44 -88.88 32.36 69.87
C LEU A 44 -88.42 31.04 70.51
N ASN A 45 -89.08 29.92 70.20
CA ASN A 45 -88.66 28.62 70.73
C ASN A 45 -87.22 28.32 70.31
N ASN A 46 -86.39 27.96 71.31
CA ASN A 46 -84.96 27.65 71.16
C ASN A 46 -84.09 28.80 70.61
N GLN A 47 -84.58 30.04 70.65
CA GLN A 47 -83.79 31.22 70.28
C GLN A 47 -83.00 31.76 71.49
N ASN A 48 -81.74 32.10 71.27
CA ASN A 48 -80.92 32.91 72.17
C ASN A 48 -80.97 34.37 71.70
N ILE A 49 -81.33 35.29 72.60
CA ILE A 49 -81.58 36.69 72.25
C ILE A 49 -80.53 37.61 72.87
N LYS A 50 -80.00 38.54 72.07
CA LYS A 50 -79.15 39.64 72.53
C LYS A 50 -79.70 40.99 72.08
N LEU A 51 -79.49 42.03 72.89
CA LEU A 51 -79.79 43.41 72.52
C LEU A 51 -78.49 44.17 72.25
N PHE A 52 -78.42 44.83 71.09
CA PHE A 52 -77.37 45.77 70.77
C PHE A 52 -77.91 47.18 70.71
N CYS A 53 -77.09 48.14 71.14
CA CYS A 53 -77.41 49.55 71.17
C CYS A 53 -76.26 50.37 70.58
N LYS A 54 -76.58 51.38 69.76
CA LYS A 54 -75.64 52.38 69.26
C LYS A 54 -76.08 53.79 69.67
N LYS A 55 -75.22 54.46 70.43
CA LYS A 55 -75.47 55.80 70.98
C LYS A 55 -75.02 56.94 70.03
N PRO A 56 -75.49 58.19 70.27
CA PRO A 56 -75.04 59.39 69.54
C PRO A 56 -73.52 59.64 69.59
N ASP A 57 -72.87 59.29 70.71
CA ASP A 57 -71.41 59.43 70.92
C ASP A 57 -70.57 58.41 70.12
N LYS A 58 -71.23 57.58 69.30
CA LYS A 58 -70.68 56.49 68.46
C LYS A 58 -70.21 55.25 69.22
N THR A 59 -70.38 55.18 70.54
CA THR A 59 -70.11 53.96 71.30
C THR A 59 -71.28 52.98 71.21
N LYS A 60 -70.98 51.67 71.27
CA LYS A 60 -71.97 50.59 71.22
C LYS A 60 -72.05 49.87 72.57
N VAL A 61 -73.23 49.36 72.90
CA VAL A 61 -73.49 48.53 74.09
C VAL A 61 -74.09 47.20 73.63
N GLU A 62 -73.50 46.09 74.06
CA GLU A 62 -74.08 44.74 73.95
C GLU A 62 -74.68 44.37 75.31
N GLN A 63 -75.90 43.84 75.31
CA GLN A 63 -76.59 43.35 76.51
C GLN A 63 -77.10 41.93 76.26
N THR A 64 -76.61 41.00 77.10
CA THR A 64 -76.99 39.58 77.11
C THR A 64 -77.70 39.15 78.40
N GLU A 65 -77.75 40.04 79.39
CA GLU A 65 -78.37 39.81 80.71
C GLU A 65 -79.68 40.61 80.84
N GLY A 66 -80.62 40.13 81.65
CA GLY A 66 -81.89 40.82 81.89
C GLY A 66 -82.86 40.78 80.70
N ILE A 67 -82.74 39.75 79.87
CA ILE A 67 -83.63 39.45 78.74
C ILE A 67 -84.37 38.15 79.08
N ASP A 68 -85.70 38.22 79.21
CA ASP A 68 -86.54 37.09 79.61
C ASP A 68 -87.61 36.82 78.54
N ILE A 69 -87.61 35.63 77.92
CA ILE A 69 -88.66 35.21 76.98
C ILE A 69 -89.90 34.86 77.79
N THR A 70 -90.95 35.67 77.69
CA THR A 70 -92.17 35.55 78.49
C THR A 70 -93.20 34.64 77.85
N ASN A 71 -93.29 34.60 76.51
CA ASN A 71 -94.10 33.64 75.77
C ASN A 71 -93.46 33.29 74.42
N SER A 72 -92.72 32.18 74.40
CA SER A 72 -91.95 31.77 73.22
C SER A 72 -92.80 31.36 72.01
N THR A 73 -94.06 30.95 72.20
CA THR A 73 -94.93 30.58 71.07
C THR A 73 -95.57 31.81 70.44
N ASN A 74 -95.85 32.85 71.25
CA ASN A 74 -96.43 34.10 70.79
C ASN A 74 -95.39 35.19 70.45
N GLY A 75 -94.10 34.86 70.51
CA GLY A 75 -93.03 35.78 70.15
C GLY A 75 -92.71 36.85 71.19
N GLU A 76 -93.09 36.68 72.45
CA GLU A 76 -93.01 37.75 73.46
C GLU A 76 -91.82 37.60 74.41
N LEU A 77 -91.15 38.70 74.72
CA LEU A 77 -90.07 38.81 75.69
C LEU A 77 -90.05 40.16 76.42
N THR A 78 -89.32 40.25 77.52
CA THR A 78 -89.05 41.51 78.24
C THR A 78 -87.56 41.74 78.45
N ILE A 79 -87.14 43.02 78.50
CA ILE A 79 -85.75 43.42 78.68
C ILE A 79 -85.63 44.57 79.70
N ASP A 80 -84.87 44.38 80.79
CA ASP A 80 -84.52 45.47 81.73
C ASP A 80 -83.26 46.19 81.24
N LEU A 81 -83.42 47.41 80.72
CA LEU A 81 -82.39 48.10 79.95
C LEU A 81 -81.26 48.62 80.85
N LYS A 82 -80.00 48.29 80.51
CA LYS A 82 -78.83 48.84 81.21
C LYS A 82 -78.72 50.35 81.00
N ASN A 83 -78.49 51.08 82.09
CA ASN A 83 -78.43 52.53 82.11
C ASN A 83 -77.34 53.13 81.19
N SER A 84 -76.27 52.37 80.93
CA SER A 84 -75.21 52.73 79.98
C SER A 84 -75.73 52.98 78.56
N ALA A 85 -76.87 52.38 78.16
CA ALA A 85 -77.53 52.65 76.88
C ALA A 85 -78.15 54.06 76.80
N LEU A 86 -78.44 54.69 77.95
CA LEU A 86 -79.12 55.99 78.07
C LEU A 86 -78.18 57.13 78.50
N GLN A 87 -76.86 56.93 78.53
CA GLN A 87 -75.93 57.94 79.06
C GLN A 87 -75.59 59.07 78.10
N ALA A 88 -75.88 58.96 76.80
CA ALA A 88 -75.65 60.03 75.84
C ALA A 88 -76.98 60.62 75.38
N VAL A 89 -77.12 61.94 75.47
CA VAL A 89 -78.30 62.68 74.98
C VAL A 89 -78.37 62.57 73.46
N GLY A 90 -79.55 62.25 72.92
CA GLY A 90 -79.81 62.11 71.49
C GLY A 90 -80.57 60.83 71.10
N LEU A 91 -80.56 60.48 69.81
CA LEU A 91 -81.22 59.28 69.29
C LEU A 91 -80.35 58.03 69.49
N VAL A 92 -80.90 57.02 70.14
CA VAL A 92 -80.23 55.74 70.42
C VAL A 92 -80.91 54.64 69.62
N TYR A 93 -80.12 53.89 68.86
CA TYR A 93 -80.58 52.83 67.96
C TYR A 93 -80.39 51.46 68.61
N PHE A 94 -81.39 50.61 68.51
CA PHE A 94 -81.42 49.27 69.10
C PHE A 94 -81.77 48.21 68.06
N GLU A 95 -81.18 47.03 68.18
CA GLU A 95 -81.55 45.82 67.43
C GLU A 95 -81.49 44.59 68.33
N LEU A 96 -82.37 43.62 68.09
CA LEU A 96 -82.29 42.30 68.71
C LEU A 96 -81.66 41.32 67.75
N GLU A 97 -80.67 40.56 68.23
CA GLU A 97 -80.15 39.37 67.55
C GLU A 97 -80.88 38.14 68.07
N LEU A 98 -81.41 37.30 67.18
CA LEU A 98 -82.04 36.02 67.47
C LEU A 98 -81.19 34.91 66.85
N LYS A 99 -80.78 33.95 67.67
CA LYS A 99 -79.90 32.87 67.24
C LYS A 99 -80.39 31.50 67.70
N ASP A 100 -80.41 30.56 66.78
CA ASP A 100 -80.62 29.14 67.07
C ASP A 100 -79.48 28.28 66.47
N SER A 101 -79.70 26.96 66.39
CA SER A 101 -78.72 26.02 65.82
C SER A 101 -78.57 26.13 64.30
N GLU A 102 -79.56 26.68 63.59
CA GLU A 102 -79.58 26.79 62.14
C GLU A 102 -79.00 28.12 61.64
N GLY A 103 -79.07 29.18 62.46
CA GLY A 103 -78.46 30.46 62.09
C GLY A 103 -78.70 31.60 63.07
N THR A 104 -78.33 32.80 62.62
CA THR A 104 -78.52 34.06 63.34
C THR A 104 -79.21 35.05 62.43
N ILE A 105 -80.28 35.66 62.92
CA ILE A 105 -80.99 36.78 62.27
C ILE A 105 -81.08 37.94 63.26
N SER A 106 -81.27 39.16 62.75
CA SER A 106 -81.51 40.33 63.60
C SER A 106 -82.85 40.96 63.27
N THR A 107 -83.47 41.64 64.23
CA THR A 107 -84.63 42.47 63.98
C THR A 107 -84.25 43.71 63.19
N ALA A 108 -85.24 44.36 62.58
CA ALA A 108 -85.07 45.75 62.17
C ALA A 108 -84.67 46.63 63.38
N ASN A 109 -83.94 47.70 63.10
CA ASN A 109 -83.53 48.66 64.12
C ASN A 109 -84.75 49.46 64.64
N PHE A 110 -84.82 49.71 65.94
CA PHE A 110 -85.78 50.64 66.56
C PHE A 110 -85.05 51.72 67.36
N ILE A 111 -85.71 52.86 67.59
CA ILE A 111 -85.05 54.08 68.10
C ILE A 111 -85.75 54.60 69.36
N ILE A 112 -84.98 54.98 70.37
CA ILE A 112 -85.44 55.76 71.53
C ILE A 112 -84.72 57.11 71.54
N ARG A 113 -85.42 58.19 71.91
CA ARG A 113 -84.81 59.52 72.15
C ARG A 113 -84.48 59.69 73.63
N VAL A 114 -83.25 60.11 73.91
CA VAL A 114 -82.76 60.40 75.26
C VAL A 114 -82.54 61.90 75.45
N ASP A 115 -83.15 62.50 76.48
CA ASP A 115 -83.00 63.91 76.86
C ASP A 115 -82.15 64.10 78.14
N GLU A 116 -81.57 65.30 78.32
CA GLU A 116 -80.77 65.67 79.50
C GLU A 116 -81.60 65.76 80.80
N LYS A 117 -80.99 65.47 81.95
CA LYS A 117 -81.58 65.59 83.30
C LYS A 117 -81.12 66.89 83.97
N LEU A 118 -82.05 67.71 84.46
CA LEU A 118 -81.77 69.09 84.95
C LEU A 118 -81.39 69.22 86.44
N GLY A 119 -81.52 68.16 87.25
CA GLY A 119 -81.23 68.19 88.69
C GLY A 119 -79.97 67.39 89.04
N SER A 120 -78.79 68.01 88.92
CA SER A 120 -77.50 67.45 89.34
C SER A 120 -76.67 68.47 90.12
N ASP A 121 -76.00 67.99 91.16
CA ASP A 121 -75.53 68.75 92.33
C ASP A 121 -74.20 69.54 92.16
N GLU A 122 -73.96 70.23 91.05
CA GLU A 122 -72.86 71.22 90.95
C GLU A 122 -73.36 72.68 90.95
N ALA A 123 -74.64 72.89 91.28
CA ALA A 123 -75.20 74.19 91.59
C ALA A 123 -75.45 74.32 93.11
N ILE A 124 -74.75 75.28 93.74
CA ILE A 124 -75.09 75.98 95.02
C ILE A 124 -74.28 75.58 96.29
N GLU A 125 -73.21 76.34 96.52
CA GLU A 125 -72.81 77.14 97.70
C GLU A 125 -73.25 76.83 99.16
N SER A 126 -72.28 77.07 100.07
CA SER A 126 -72.38 77.70 101.41
C SER A 126 -72.55 76.86 102.72
N THR A 127 -71.48 76.93 103.54
CA THR A 127 -71.35 77.05 105.04
C THR A 127 -71.99 76.05 106.03
N ASN A 128 -71.13 75.39 106.83
CA ASN A 128 -71.22 75.26 108.31
C ASN A 128 -69.90 74.66 108.89
N GLU A 129 -69.04 75.52 109.46
CA GLU A 129 -67.61 75.27 109.78
C GLU A 129 -67.32 74.64 111.16
N PHE A 130 -67.98 73.54 111.56
CA PHE A 130 -67.53 72.84 112.78
C PHE A 130 -67.41 71.31 112.65
N ASP A 131 -68.14 70.67 111.75
CA ASP A 131 -67.86 69.27 111.37
C ASP A 131 -66.60 69.13 110.48
N THR A 132 -66.13 70.24 109.90
CA THR A 132 -65.00 70.25 108.96
C THR A 132 -63.67 69.91 109.62
N PHE A 133 -63.48 70.22 110.90
CA PHE A 133 -62.19 70.00 111.58
C PHE A 133 -61.89 68.52 111.86
N GLU A 134 -62.91 67.68 112.11
CA GLU A 134 -62.72 66.22 112.24
C GLU A 134 -62.47 65.55 110.88
N LYS A 135 -63.10 66.05 109.81
CA LYS A 135 -62.86 65.57 108.43
C LYS A 135 -61.47 65.95 107.92
N ILE A 136 -60.97 67.16 108.20
CA ILE A 136 -59.62 67.60 107.81
C ILE A 136 -58.54 66.71 108.45
N LYS A 137 -58.72 66.27 109.70
CA LYS A 137 -57.76 65.35 110.35
C LYS A 137 -57.71 63.99 109.65
N LEU A 138 -58.86 63.47 109.20
CA LEU A 138 -58.95 62.21 108.46
C LEU A 138 -58.45 62.35 107.01
N GLU A 139 -58.62 63.50 106.38
CA GLU A 139 -58.08 63.79 105.04
C GLU A 139 -56.56 64.01 105.03
N GLU A 140 -55.99 64.59 106.09
CA GLU A 140 -54.53 64.76 106.22
C GLU A 140 -53.82 63.40 106.36
N GLU A 141 -54.39 62.44 107.09
CA GLU A 141 -53.88 61.06 107.16
C GLU A 141 -53.94 60.37 105.79
N LYS A 142 -55.04 60.53 105.05
CA LYS A 142 -55.16 60.02 103.67
C LYS A 142 -54.15 60.67 102.71
N ARG A 143 -53.83 61.96 102.88
CA ARG A 143 -52.82 62.64 102.07
C ARG A 143 -51.42 62.07 102.29
N GLN A 144 -51.04 61.81 103.55
CA GLN A 144 -49.73 61.23 103.86
C GLN A 144 -49.56 59.80 103.32
N GLU A 145 -50.64 59.01 103.30
CA GLU A 145 -50.62 57.67 102.73
C GLU A 145 -50.56 57.68 101.20
N ALA A 146 -51.28 58.61 100.56
CA ALA A 146 -51.19 58.84 99.11
C ALA A 146 -49.80 59.33 98.67
N GLU A 147 -49.09 60.08 99.52
CA GLU A 147 -47.73 60.55 99.23
C GLU A 147 -46.69 59.42 99.31
N LYS A 148 -46.83 58.50 100.27
CA LYS A 148 -46.01 57.28 100.32
C LYS A 148 -46.21 56.39 99.10
N GLU A 149 -47.45 56.27 98.61
CA GLU A 149 -47.74 55.46 97.43
C GLU A 149 -47.23 56.12 96.14
N ARG A 150 -47.26 57.46 96.02
CA ARG A 150 -46.58 58.16 94.92
C ARG A 150 -45.08 57.94 94.91
N ASP A 151 -44.41 58.02 96.06
CA ASP A 151 -42.95 57.81 96.15
C ASP A 151 -42.55 56.37 95.78
N LYS A 152 -43.41 55.40 96.09
CA LYS A 152 -43.24 54.00 95.69
C LYS A 152 -43.38 53.84 94.17
N ILE A 153 -44.44 54.38 93.57
CA ILE A 153 -44.67 54.36 92.11
C ILE A 153 -43.51 55.06 91.38
N PHE A 154 -43.02 56.19 91.89
CA PHE A 154 -41.92 56.92 91.25
C PHE A 154 -40.61 56.11 91.25
N LYS A 155 -40.31 55.36 92.32
CA LYS A 155 -39.15 54.45 92.37
C LYS A 155 -39.29 53.26 91.43
N GLU A 156 -40.50 52.70 91.29
CA GLU A 156 -40.78 51.63 90.34
C GLU A 156 -40.57 52.11 88.90
N LEU A 157 -41.07 53.30 88.54
CA LEU A 157 -40.87 53.90 87.21
C LEU A 157 -39.39 54.19 86.89
N ILE A 158 -38.61 54.65 87.86
CA ILE A 158 -37.16 54.82 87.70
C ILE A 158 -36.52 53.46 87.41
N THR A 159 -36.91 52.41 88.14
CA THR A 159 -36.37 51.05 87.97
C THR A 159 -36.69 50.50 86.58
N GLU A 160 -37.95 50.57 86.15
CA GLU A 160 -38.39 50.17 84.80
C GLU A 160 -37.66 50.95 83.69
N GLY A 161 -37.50 52.27 83.86
CA GLY A 161 -36.75 53.10 82.92
C GLY A 161 -35.28 52.71 82.81
N THR A 162 -34.67 52.28 83.92
CA THR A 162 -33.28 51.82 83.95
C THR A 162 -33.11 50.45 83.26
N GLU A 163 -34.04 49.53 83.51
CA GLU A 163 -34.09 48.21 82.86
C GLU A 163 -34.33 48.31 81.35
N PHE A 164 -35.24 49.21 80.93
CA PHE A 164 -35.50 49.48 79.52
C PHE A 164 -34.26 50.03 78.82
N ASN A 165 -33.55 50.97 79.45
CA ASN A 165 -32.33 51.55 78.89
C ASN A 165 -31.22 50.49 78.73
N GLY A 166 -31.06 49.60 79.71
CA GLY A 166 -30.13 48.46 79.60
C GLY A 166 -30.47 47.51 78.46
N SER A 167 -31.77 47.27 78.21
CA SER A 167 -32.21 46.45 77.07
C SER A 167 -31.94 47.11 75.72
N LEU A 168 -32.10 48.43 75.62
CA LEU A 168 -31.81 49.19 74.41
C LEU A 168 -30.31 49.16 74.08
N GLU A 169 -29.46 49.35 75.08
CA GLU A 169 -27.99 49.34 74.91
C GLU A 169 -27.48 47.97 74.45
N ASN A 170 -28.05 46.88 74.98
CA ASN A 170 -27.78 45.52 74.50
C ASN A 170 -28.16 45.32 73.03
N ASN A 171 -29.31 45.85 72.59
CA ASN A 171 -29.75 45.75 71.19
C ASN A 171 -28.86 46.56 70.24
N ILE A 172 -28.36 47.72 70.67
CA ILE A 172 -27.41 48.53 69.89
C ILE A 172 -26.10 47.75 69.70
N ASN A 173 -25.55 47.18 70.77
CA ASN A 173 -24.32 46.37 70.71
C ASN A 173 -24.48 45.14 69.79
N LEU A 174 -25.66 44.48 69.83
CA LEU A 174 -25.96 43.36 68.93
C LEU A 174 -26.02 43.81 67.46
N ALA A 175 -26.65 44.96 67.18
CA ALA A 175 -26.75 45.50 65.83
C ALA A 175 -25.38 45.89 65.25
N GLU A 176 -24.50 46.50 66.06
CA GLU A 176 -23.13 46.83 65.66
C GLU A 176 -22.30 45.57 65.36
N THR A 177 -22.47 44.52 66.17
CA THR A 177 -21.83 43.22 65.96
C THR A 177 -22.29 42.58 64.65
N LEU A 178 -23.61 42.57 64.38
CA LEU A 178 -24.17 42.04 63.13
C LEU A 178 -23.68 42.81 61.90
N ASN A 179 -23.59 44.14 61.99
CA ASN A 179 -23.11 44.97 60.90
C ASN A 179 -21.63 44.70 60.57
N THR A 180 -20.81 44.49 61.61
CA THR A 180 -19.40 44.10 61.46
C THR A 180 -19.27 42.73 60.78
N ASN A 181 -20.03 41.73 61.23
CA ASN A 181 -20.04 40.40 60.63
C ASN A 181 -20.48 40.42 59.16
N LEU A 182 -21.47 41.24 58.81
CA LEU A 182 -21.93 41.38 57.42
C LEU A 182 -20.84 42.00 56.54
N ALA A 183 -20.14 43.02 57.04
CA ALA A 183 -19.04 43.65 56.31
C ALA A 183 -17.85 42.68 56.08
N GLU A 184 -17.54 41.83 57.06
CA GLU A 184 -16.52 40.78 56.90
C GLU A 184 -16.94 39.72 55.88
N ASN A 185 -18.20 39.27 55.90
CA ASN A 185 -18.72 38.31 54.93
C ASN A 185 -18.67 38.86 53.49
N ILE A 186 -18.96 40.14 53.29
CA ILE A 186 -18.84 40.80 51.97
C ILE A 186 -17.37 40.80 51.51
N LYS A 187 -16.42 41.14 52.39
CA LYS A 187 -14.98 41.09 52.09
C LYS A 187 -14.48 39.69 51.71
N LEU A 188 -15.09 38.64 52.26
CA LEU A 188 -14.78 37.25 51.90
C LEU A 188 -15.44 36.80 50.58
N ALA A 189 -16.63 37.32 50.26
CA ALA A 189 -17.37 36.95 49.06
C ALA A 189 -16.80 37.57 47.77
N ASP A 190 -16.29 38.80 47.83
CA ASP A 190 -15.77 39.52 46.65
C ASP A 190 -14.61 38.77 45.96
N PRO A 191 -13.53 38.32 46.66
CA PRO A 191 -12.46 37.54 46.04
C PRO A 191 -12.94 36.22 45.45
N LEU A 192 -13.94 35.58 46.08
CA LEU A 192 -14.51 34.32 45.62
C LEU A 192 -15.26 34.52 44.30
N ASN A 193 -16.04 35.60 44.18
CA ASN A 193 -16.73 35.96 42.94
C ASN A 193 -15.77 36.36 41.82
N THR A 194 -14.70 37.10 42.13
CA THR A 194 -13.65 37.40 41.14
C THR A 194 -12.97 36.13 40.65
N SER A 195 -12.58 35.22 41.56
CA SER A 195 -11.95 33.95 41.20
C SER A 195 -12.87 33.05 40.37
N LEU A 196 -14.17 33.00 40.69
CA LEU A 196 -15.15 32.23 39.92
C LEU A 196 -15.33 32.78 38.51
N ASN A 197 -15.39 34.12 38.37
CA ASN A 197 -15.51 34.79 37.08
C ASN A 197 -14.27 34.63 36.20
N GLU A 198 -13.07 34.48 36.77
CA GLU A 198 -11.84 34.17 36.03
C GLU A 198 -11.76 32.68 35.62
N LYS A 199 -12.29 31.76 36.44
CA LYS A 199 -12.25 30.31 36.17
C LYS A 199 -13.24 29.86 35.10
N ILE A 200 -14.37 30.55 34.92
CA ILE A 200 -15.38 30.23 33.91
C ILE A 200 -14.82 30.31 32.46
N PRO A 201 -14.14 31.40 32.06
CA PRO A 201 -13.47 31.48 30.76
C PRO A 201 -12.36 30.44 30.59
N GLU A 202 -11.56 30.18 31.62
CA GLU A 202 -10.47 29.19 31.56
C GLU A 202 -11.03 27.77 31.30
N ALA A 203 -12.14 27.42 31.96
CA ALA A 203 -12.83 26.15 31.75
C ALA A 203 -13.44 26.05 30.33
N ALA A 204 -13.98 27.15 29.79
CA ALA A 204 -14.50 27.20 28.43
C ALA A 204 -13.39 26.97 27.39
N THR A 205 -12.23 27.61 27.57
CA THR A 205 -11.06 27.43 26.68
C THR A 205 -10.55 25.98 26.72
N LYS A 206 -10.38 25.40 27.93
CA LYS A 206 -9.94 24.00 28.08
C LYS A 206 -10.93 23.01 27.44
N LYS A 207 -12.24 23.29 27.51
CA LYS A 207 -13.26 22.49 26.83
C LYS A 207 -13.07 22.52 25.30
N THR A 208 -12.85 23.70 24.72
CA THR A 208 -12.61 23.85 23.27
C THR A 208 -11.30 23.16 22.83
N GLU A 209 -10.23 23.26 23.62
CA GLU A 209 -8.96 22.56 23.36
C GLU A 209 -9.13 21.03 23.40
N LEU A 210 -9.92 20.53 24.35
CA LEU A 210 -10.26 19.11 24.45
C LEU A 210 -11.10 18.64 23.26
N GLU A 211 -12.11 19.40 22.85
CA GLU A 211 -12.93 19.11 21.67
C GLU A 211 -12.09 19.08 20.37
N SER A 212 -11.13 20.01 20.23
CA SER A 212 -10.17 20.01 19.11
C SER A 212 -9.26 18.78 19.13
N SER A 213 -8.76 18.40 20.32
CA SER A 213 -7.92 17.21 20.48
C SER A 213 -8.68 15.91 20.20
N ILE A 214 -9.95 15.82 20.60
CA ILE A 214 -10.84 14.70 20.28
C ILE A 214 -11.09 14.62 18.76
N THR A 215 -11.28 15.77 18.11
CA THR A 215 -11.49 15.82 16.64
C THR A 215 -10.25 15.31 15.90
N LYS A 216 -9.05 15.78 16.28
CA LYS A 216 -7.78 15.26 15.71
C LYS A 216 -7.55 13.78 16.01
N ALA A 217 -7.93 13.31 17.20
CA ALA A 217 -7.84 11.90 17.53
C ALA A 217 -8.79 11.04 16.68
N LYS A 218 -10.00 11.54 16.39
CA LYS A 218 -10.93 10.90 15.44
C LYS A 218 -10.37 10.86 14.03
N GLU A 219 -9.81 11.95 13.52
CA GLU A 219 -9.12 11.97 12.21
C GLU A 219 -7.97 10.94 12.14
N PHE A 220 -7.21 10.78 13.23
CA PHE A 220 -6.14 9.77 13.32
C PHE A 220 -6.67 8.34 13.37
N ILE A 221 -7.81 8.12 14.04
CA ILE A 221 -8.47 6.81 14.14
C ILE A 221 -9.15 6.43 12.80
N ASP A 222 -9.78 7.39 12.13
CA ASP A 222 -10.39 7.20 10.80
C ASP A 222 -9.31 6.92 9.74
N GLY A 223 -8.10 7.46 9.91
CA GLY A 223 -6.92 7.09 9.11
C GLY A 223 -6.32 5.71 9.45
N LEU A 224 -6.73 5.08 10.55
CA LEU A 224 -6.30 3.74 11.00
C LEU A 224 -7.35 2.64 10.67
N ASP A 225 -8.57 3.00 10.29
CA ASP A 225 -9.54 2.09 9.67
C ASP A 225 -9.03 1.71 8.28
N GLY A 226 -8.27 0.60 8.21
CA GLY A 226 -8.29 -0.52 7.24
C GLY A 226 -8.49 -0.31 5.72
N SER A 227 -8.74 0.91 5.25
CA SER A 227 -9.27 1.26 3.93
C SER A 227 -8.18 1.60 2.92
N GLN A 228 -6.90 1.58 3.32
CA GLN A 228 -5.78 1.59 2.39
C GLN A 228 -5.43 0.15 2.00
N ASN A 229 -6.13 -0.39 1.01
CA ASN A 229 -5.74 -1.53 0.15
C ASN A 229 -5.40 -2.90 0.78
N ILE A 230 -5.44 -3.12 2.09
CA ILE A 230 -5.01 -4.41 2.69
C ILE A 230 -5.86 -5.61 2.22
N PRO A 231 -7.21 -5.55 2.17
CA PRO A 231 -8.02 -6.66 1.67
C PRO A 231 -7.78 -6.95 0.19
N GLN A 232 -7.63 -5.90 -0.63
CA GLN A 232 -7.34 -6.03 -2.06
C GLN A 232 -5.94 -6.62 -2.27
N LEU A 233 -4.93 -6.18 -1.54
CA LEU A 233 -3.59 -6.78 -1.56
C LEU A 233 -3.62 -8.26 -1.14
N ARG A 234 -4.45 -8.64 -0.17
CA ARG A 234 -4.63 -10.07 0.19
C ARG A 234 -5.28 -10.87 -0.93
N LEU A 235 -6.29 -10.30 -1.60
CA LEU A 235 -6.91 -10.92 -2.77
C LEU A 235 -5.91 -11.04 -3.92
N ASP A 236 -5.14 -9.98 -4.21
CA ASP A 236 -4.10 -9.95 -5.25
C ASP A 236 -2.99 -10.96 -4.95
N VAL A 237 -2.51 -11.05 -3.69
CA VAL A 237 -1.52 -12.05 -3.25
C VAL A 237 -2.10 -13.47 -3.36
N THR A 238 -3.36 -13.69 -2.99
CA THR A 238 -4.02 -15.00 -3.11
C THR A 238 -4.22 -15.39 -4.57
N GLN A 239 -4.56 -14.43 -5.43
CA GLN A 239 -4.69 -14.64 -6.87
C GLN A 239 -3.32 -14.97 -7.48
N LEU A 240 -2.27 -14.20 -7.15
CA LEU A 240 -0.88 -14.49 -7.54
C LEU A 240 -0.45 -15.89 -7.07
N GLN A 241 -0.79 -16.30 -5.84
CA GLN A 241 -0.51 -17.64 -5.31
C GLN A 241 -1.18 -18.75 -6.13
N ASN A 242 -2.41 -18.52 -6.60
CA ASN A 242 -3.13 -19.50 -7.41
C ASN A 242 -2.58 -19.55 -8.85
N THR A 243 -2.26 -18.41 -9.46
CA THR A 243 -1.63 -18.37 -10.80
C THR A 243 -0.23 -19.00 -10.79
N LEU A 244 0.55 -18.85 -9.70
CA LEU A 244 1.86 -19.49 -9.55
C LEU A 244 1.81 -21.02 -9.35
N LYS A 245 0.65 -21.59 -8.98
CA LYS A 245 0.49 -23.06 -8.94
C LYS A 245 0.40 -23.66 -10.34
N GLU A 246 -0.09 -22.90 -11.32
CA GLU A 246 -0.35 -23.37 -12.68
C GLU A 246 0.89 -23.25 -13.60
N ASN A 247 1.89 -22.42 -13.26
CA ASN A 247 3.02 -22.12 -14.14
C ASN A 247 4.38 -22.44 -13.49
N GLN A 248 4.65 -23.73 -13.26
CA GLN A 248 5.90 -24.20 -12.65
C GLN A 248 7.07 -24.27 -13.64
N SER A 249 6.82 -24.22 -14.95
CA SER A 249 7.85 -24.37 -15.97
C SER A 249 8.24 -23.01 -16.58
N ILE A 250 9.54 -22.68 -16.64
CA ILE A 250 10.05 -21.43 -17.23
C ILE A 250 10.61 -21.72 -18.63
N GLU A 251 10.28 -20.89 -19.61
CA GLU A 251 10.73 -21.02 -21.01
C GLU A 251 12.14 -20.44 -21.22
N TYR A 252 12.96 -21.14 -21.98
CA TYR A 252 14.31 -20.76 -22.33
C TYR A 252 14.61 -21.04 -23.80
N GLU A 253 15.40 -20.16 -24.42
CA GLU A 253 15.89 -20.32 -25.78
C GLU A 253 17.37 -19.92 -25.89
N GLY A 254 18.18 -20.73 -26.58
CA GLY A 254 19.61 -20.46 -26.78
C GLY A 254 20.45 -21.72 -26.97
N ASN A 255 21.78 -21.57 -26.97
CA ASN A 255 22.72 -22.68 -27.20
C ASN A 255 23.63 -22.99 -26.00
N SER A 256 23.69 -22.08 -25.03
CA SER A 256 24.40 -22.21 -23.76
C SER A 256 23.60 -21.48 -22.69
N ILE A 257 22.67 -22.18 -22.07
CA ILE A 257 21.62 -21.62 -21.22
C ILE A 257 21.93 -21.94 -19.76
N ARG A 258 21.72 -20.95 -18.89
CA ARG A 258 21.73 -21.12 -17.44
C ARG A 258 20.30 -20.93 -16.94
N CYS A 259 19.80 -21.93 -16.23
CA CYS A 259 18.49 -21.89 -15.58
C CYS A 259 18.72 -21.90 -14.07
N ASP A 260 18.27 -20.85 -13.39
CA ASP A 260 18.31 -20.76 -11.93
C ASP A 260 16.96 -21.20 -11.34
N ASN A 261 16.96 -21.62 -10.07
CA ASN A 261 15.77 -22.06 -9.32
C ASN A 261 15.07 -23.27 -9.98
N THR A 262 15.85 -24.20 -10.53
CA THR A 262 15.32 -25.40 -11.21
C THR A 262 14.95 -26.50 -10.20
N LEU A 263 14.01 -27.36 -10.60
CA LEU A 263 13.64 -28.59 -9.87
C LEU A 263 14.22 -29.81 -10.57
N GLU A 264 14.42 -30.90 -9.81
CA GLU A 264 14.68 -32.20 -10.40
C GLU A 264 13.46 -32.66 -11.22
N GLY A 265 13.70 -33.05 -12.48
CA GLY A 265 12.64 -33.32 -13.44
C GLY A 265 13.20 -33.48 -14.85
N ARG A 266 12.41 -33.09 -15.85
CA ARG A 266 12.80 -33.11 -17.27
C ARG A 266 12.38 -31.81 -17.94
N THR A 267 13.03 -31.45 -19.03
CA THR A 267 12.54 -30.37 -19.89
C THR A 267 11.16 -30.72 -20.45
N GLU A 268 10.41 -29.69 -20.83
CA GLU A 268 9.13 -29.85 -21.52
C GLU A 268 9.17 -29.15 -22.88
N ASN A 269 8.62 -29.82 -23.89
CA ASN A 269 8.52 -29.30 -25.26
C ASN A 269 9.88 -28.92 -25.85
N LEU A 270 10.95 -29.68 -25.55
CA LEU A 270 12.26 -29.40 -26.12
C LEU A 270 12.21 -29.49 -27.65
N LYS A 271 12.76 -28.44 -28.26
CA LYS A 271 13.00 -28.32 -29.69
C LYS A 271 14.46 -28.01 -29.91
N VAL A 272 15.02 -28.61 -30.95
CA VAL A 272 16.38 -28.35 -31.43
C VAL A 272 16.26 -27.75 -32.83
N LYS A 273 16.58 -26.47 -32.95
CA LYS A 273 16.47 -25.68 -34.19
C LYS A 273 17.81 -25.64 -34.91
N GLY A 274 17.73 -25.75 -36.23
CA GLY A 274 18.87 -25.69 -37.14
C GLY A 274 19.58 -24.33 -37.12
N LEU A 275 20.87 -24.35 -37.49
CA LEU A 275 21.63 -23.13 -37.78
C LEU A 275 22.49 -23.39 -39.01
N THR A 276 22.56 -22.41 -39.89
CA THR A 276 23.48 -22.43 -41.02
C THR A 276 24.28 -21.13 -41.08
N LEU A 277 25.57 -21.26 -41.32
CA LEU A 277 26.46 -20.13 -41.57
C LEU A 277 26.92 -20.15 -43.03
N LEU A 278 27.00 -18.96 -43.63
CA LEU A 278 27.68 -18.73 -44.89
C LEU A 278 29.01 -18.01 -44.60
N ASN A 279 30.12 -18.65 -44.90
CA ASN A 279 31.40 -17.96 -45.01
C ASN A 279 31.45 -17.24 -46.36
N TYR A 280 31.34 -15.92 -46.32
CA TYR A 280 31.43 -15.10 -47.52
C TYR A 280 32.85 -15.02 -48.09
N ALA A 281 33.88 -15.55 -47.42
CA ALA A 281 35.26 -15.53 -47.89
C ALA A 281 35.79 -16.91 -48.30
N ARG A 282 36.63 -16.92 -49.34
CA ARG A 282 37.48 -18.05 -49.74
C ARG A 282 38.92 -17.59 -49.79
N THR A 283 39.76 -18.34 -49.10
CA THR A 283 41.17 -17.97 -48.94
C THR A 283 42.01 -18.66 -50.00
N ASN A 284 42.65 -17.87 -50.87
CA ASN A 284 43.52 -18.39 -51.92
C ASN A 284 44.95 -18.65 -51.44
N THR A 285 45.75 -19.28 -52.30
CA THR A 285 47.16 -19.57 -52.03
C THR A 285 47.95 -18.27 -51.75
N PRO A 286 48.77 -18.23 -50.68
CA PRO A 286 49.64 -17.08 -50.41
C PRO A 286 50.60 -16.78 -51.56
N VAL A 287 50.74 -15.51 -51.91
CA VAL A 287 51.65 -14.98 -52.93
C VAL A 287 52.77 -14.22 -52.25
N LEU A 288 54.02 -14.48 -52.64
CA LEU A 288 55.18 -13.79 -52.11
C LEU A 288 55.17 -12.30 -52.52
N ILE A 289 55.42 -11.40 -51.57
CA ILE A 289 55.59 -9.96 -51.78
C ILE A 289 56.87 -9.48 -51.09
N SER A 290 57.29 -8.24 -51.35
CA SER A 290 58.54 -7.68 -50.81
C SER A 290 58.67 -7.68 -49.29
N THR A 291 57.54 -7.69 -48.57
CA THR A 291 57.49 -7.62 -47.10
C THR A 291 57.05 -8.93 -46.43
N GLY A 292 56.82 -10.00 -47.18
CA GLY A 292 56.27 -11.27 -46.66
C GLY A 292 55.31 -11.93 -47.65
N TYR A 293 54.11 -12.30 -47.20
CA TYR A 293 53.09 -12.96 -48.03
C TYR A 293 51.78 -12.16 -48.09
N ARG A 294 51.18 -12.09 -49.27
CA ARG A 294 49.81 -11.62 -49.49
C ARG A 294 48.91 -12.82 -49.74
N ILE A 295 47.82 -12.94 -49.00
CA ILE A 295 46.81 -13.98 -49.16
C ILE A 295 45.60 -13.35 -49.84
N PRO A 296 45.37 -13.58 -51.14
CA PRO A 296 44.19 -13.07 -51.83
C PRO A 296 42.92 -13.74 -51.27
N ILE A 297 41.85 -12.98 -51.13
CA ILE A 297 40.56 -13.48 -50.67
C ILE A 297 39.53 -13.23 -51.78
N ASP A 298 38.91 -14.31 -52.24
CA ASP A 298 37.67 -14.22 -53.02
C ASP A 298 36.51 -14.11 -52.05
N TYR A 299 35.46 -13.39 -52.43
CA TYR A 299 34.28 -13.27 -51.59
C TYR A 299 32.98 -13.36 -52.38
N LEU A 300 31.99 -13.97 -51.74
CA LEU A 300 30.59 -13.92 -52.16
C LEU A 300 30.12 -12.49 -51.84
N GLY A 301 29.55 -11.78 -52.82
CA GLY A 301 29.29 -10.34 -52.69
C GLY A 301 28.60 -9.96 -51.36
N LEU A 302 29.13 -8.93 -50.71
CA LEU A 302 28.61 -8.41 -49.45
C LEU A 302 27.53 -7.35 -49.73
N GLU A 303 26.51 -7.30 -48.89
CA GLU A 303 25.37 -6.40 -49.04
C GLU A 303 25.62 -5.07 -48.33
N ASN A 304 25.17 -3.97 -48.94
CA ASN A 304 25.27 -2.64 -48.36
C ASN A 304 24.25 -2.45 -47.22
N GLY A 305 24.63 -1.69 -46.20
CA GLY A 305 23.84 -1.45 -44.99
C GLY A 305 23.89 -2.61 -44.01
N GLU A 306 24.47 -3.74 -44.41
CA GLU A 306 24.57 -4.94 -43.58
C GLU A 306 25.83 -4.91 -42.72
N THR A 307 25.72 -5.53 -41.56
CA THR A 307 26.86 -5.71 -40.65
C THR A 307 27.50 -7.05 -40.90
N TYR A 308 28.84 -7.07 -40.97
CA TYR A 308 29.64 -8.27 -41.13
C TYR A 308 30.75 -8.34 -40.10
N SER A 309 31.06 -9.57 -39.70
CA SER A 309 32.17 -9.93 -38.84
C SER A 309 33.26 -10.60 -39.66
N PHE A 310 34.45 -10.00 -39.64
CA PHE A 310 35.66 -10.46 -40.31
C PHE A 310 36.56 -11.10 -39.26
N TYR A 311 36.80 -12.40 -39.40
CA TYR A 311 37.60 -13.18 -38.46
C TYR A 311 38.78 -13.86 -39.14
N VAL A 312 39.97 -13.58 -38.64
CA VAL A 312 41.19 -14.27 -39.04
C VAL A 312 41.45 -15.42 -38.07
N THR A 313 41.31 -16.64 -38.57
CA THR A 313 41.43 -17.89 -37.79
C THR A 313 42.80 -18.05 -37.14
N TYR A 314 43.84 -17.62 -37.85
CA TYR A 314 45.22 -17.64 -37.39
C TYR A 314 45.95 -16.37 -37.82
N LEU A 315 46.42 -15.61 -36.83
CA LEU A 315 47.26 -14.43 -37.05
C LEU A 315 48.62 -14.68 -36.39
N PRO A 316 49.68 -14.98 -37.17
CA PRO A 316 51.00 -15.19 -36.60
C PRO A 316 51.56 -13.90 -35.98
N LYS A 317 52.48 -14.05 -35.02
CA LYS A 317 53.05 -12.92 -34.27
C LYS A 317 53.75 -11.94 -35.23
N GLY A 318 53.34 -10.68 -35.21
CA GLY A 318 53.86 -9.63 -36.09
C GLY A 318 53.20 -9.53 -37.48
N ALA A 319 52.23 -10.41 -37.80
CA ALA A 319 51.42 -10.26 -39.00
C ALA A 319 50.33 -9.19 -38.80
N THR A 320 50.07 -8.42 -39.85
CA THR A 320 48.95 -7.49 -39.92
C THR A 320 47.93 -7.97 -40.94
N TRP A 321 46.71 -7.46 -40.91
CA TRP A 321 45.75 -7.73 -41.96
C TRP A 321 45.01 -6.46 -42.32
N SER A 322 44.70 -6.28 -43.60
CA SER A 322 44.01 -5.10 -44.08
C SER A 322 42.88 -5.52 -44.99
N VAL A 323 41.78 -4.77 -44.94
CA VAL A 323 40.72 -4.88 -45.95
C VAL A 323 40.86 -3.64 -46.80
N ASN A 324 41.32 -3.83 -48.05
CA ASN A 324 41.70 -2.71 -48.91
C ASN A 324 40.45 -2.16 -49.63
N ASN A 325 40.16 -0.89 -49.41
CA ASN A 325 39.31 -0.06 -50.24
C ASN A 325 40.20 1.02 -50.87
N PRO A 326 40.16 1.27 -52.20
CA PRO A 326 40.97 2.30 -52.86
C PRO A 326 40.71 3.72 -52.34
N SER A 327 39.65 3.95 -51.55
CA SER A 327 39.36 5.24 -50.91
C SER A 327 39.79 5.31 -49.45
N VAL A 328 39.97 4.18 -48.74
CA VAL A 328 40.39 4.14 -47.33
C VAL A 328 41.16 2.84 -47.08
N ASP A 329 42.47 2.94 -46.83
CA ASP A 329 43.25 1.82 -46.29
C ASP A 329 42.89 1.64 -44.80
N THR A 330 41.86 0.84 -44.51
CA THR A 330 41.62 0.38 -43.14
C THR A 330 42.53 -0.81 -42.85
N SER A 331 43.69 -0.53 -42.26
CA SER A 331 44.51 -1.57 -41.62
C SER A 331 43.86 -1.98 -40.29
N PHE A 332 43.79 -3.28 -40.03
CA PHE A 332 43.37 -3.83 -38.74
C PHE A 332 44.61 -4.37 -38.05
N THR A 333 44.95 -3.79 -36.90
CA THR A 333 46.10 -4.21 -36.11
C THR A 333 45.64 -5.03 -34.91
N GLU A 334 46.29 -6.19 -34.72
CA GLU A 334 46.27 -7.10 -33.57
C GLU A 334 44.96 -7.86 -33.23
N ASP A 335 43.78 -7.32 -33.52
CA ASP A 335 42.52 -8.05 -33.28
C ASP A 335 42.26 -9.12 -34.36
N LYS A 336 42.00 -10.37 -33.95
CA LYS A 336 41.57 -11.45 -34.86
C LYS A 336 40.14 -11.27 -35.39
N LEU A 337 39.29 -10.53 -34.68
CA LEU A 337 37.90 -10.29 -35.01
C LEU A 337 37.66 -8.79 -35.20
N LYS A 338 37.02 -8.42 -36.31
CA LYS A 338 36.47 -7.07 -36.48
C LYS A 338 35.05 -7.11 -37.01
N VAL A 339 34.22 -6.24 -36.44
CA VAL A 339 32.82 -6.07 -36.87
C VAL A 339 32.66 -4.70 -37.51
N ARG A 340 32.03 -4.69 -38.69
CA ARG A 340 31.84 -3.49 -39.52
C ARG A 340 30.48 -3.52 -40.19
N THR A 341 29.82 -2.38 -40.22
CA THR A 341 28.65 -2.11 -41.06
C THR A 341 29.14 -1.53 -42.38
N LEU A 342 28.73 -2.13 -43.50
CA LEU A 342 29.10 -1.66 -44.83
C LEU A 342 28.19 -0.49 -45.25
N ASN A 343 28.76 0.60 -45.76
CA ASN A 343 28.04 1.81 -46.18
C ASN A 343 28.32 2.14 -47.66
N LYS A 344 27.39 2.84 -48.34
CA LYS A 344 27.42 3.19 -49.79
C LYS A 344 28.77 3.65 -50.35
N GLU A 345 29.56 4.43 -49.60
CA GLU A 345 30.86 4.94 -50.09
C GLU A 345 31.91 3.83 -50.25
N PHE A 346 31.74 2.71 -49.56
CA PHE A 346 32.64 1.56 -49.60
C PHE A 346 32.37 0.63 -50.82
N ASP A 347 31.15 0.67 -51.37
CA ASP A 347 30.64 -0.35 -52.31
C ASP A 347 31.10 -0.22 -53.75
N ASN A 348 31.27 1.00 -54.27
CA ASN A 348 31.68 1.18 -55.68
C ASN A 348 33.15 0.81 -55.92
N ASN A 349 33.89 0.52 -54.86
CA ASN A 349 35.35 0.51 -54.85
C ASN A 349 35.97 -0.72 -54.16
N PHE A 350 35.21 -1.63 -53.56
CA PHE A 350 35.75 -2.89 -53.04
C PHE A 350 36.33 -3.74 -54.18
N LYS A 351 37.62 -3.59 -54.47
CA LYS A 351 38.29 -4.24 -55.61
C LYS A 351 38.97 -5.56 -55.24
N SER A 352 39.40 -5.72 -53.98
CA SER A 352 40.04 -6.97 -53.51
C SER A 352 40.18 -7.00 -51.98
N ILE A 353 39.84 -8.12 -51.35
CA ILE A 353 40.21 -8.42 -49.96
C ILE A 353 41.53 -9.19 -49.97
N SER A 354 42.47 -8.87 -49.07
CA SER A 354 43.69 -9.69 -48.93
C SER A 354 44.34 -9.53 -47.56
N ILE A 355 44.84 -10.63 -47.00
CA ILE A 355 45.62 -10.58 -45.75
C ILE A 355 47.11 -10.40 -46.09
N LYS A 356 47.83 -9.55 -45.36
CA LYS A 356 49.26 -9.28 -45.57
C LYS A 356 50.08 -9.74 -44.37
N CYS A 357 50.62 -10.94 -44.43
CA CYS A 357 51.46 -11.44 -43.36
C CYS A 357 52.92 -11.05 -43.59
N SER A 358 53.43 -10.14 -42.77
CA SER A 358 54.83 -9.71 -42.82
C SER A 358 55.75 -10.61 -41.99
N ASN A 359 57.01 -10.77 -42.40
CA ASN A 359 58.06 -11.46 -41.63
C ASN A 359 57.74 -12.90 -41.18
N ILE A 360 56.97 -13.65 -41.96
CA ILE A 360 56.64 -15.06 -41.69
C ILE A 360 57.05 -15.98 -42.85
N ILE A 361 57.15 -17.28 -42.58
CA ILE A 361 57.36 -18.31 -43.61
C ILE A 361 56.04 -18.70 -44.30
N LEU A 362 56.13 -19.29 -45.50
CA LEU A 362 54.96 -19.72 -46.27
C LEU A 362 54.03 -20.66 -45.50
N GLU A 363 54.58 -21.61 -44.75
CA GLU A 363 53.79 -22.59 -43.98
C GLU A 363 52.99 -21.92 -42.84
N GLU A 364 53.51 -20.83 -42.28
CA GLU A 364 52.77 -20.01 -41.32
C GLU A 364 51.68 -19.19 -42.03
N ALA A 365 51.95 -18.68 -43.23
CA ALA A 365 50.97 -17.92 -44.02
C ALA A 365 49.78 -18.80 -44.46
N LYS A 366 50.04 -20.07 -44.81
CA LYS A 366 48.99 -21.02 -45.24
C LYS A 366 47.95 -21.33 -44.16
N LYS A 367 48.32 -21.19 -42.87
CA LYS A 367 47.41 -21.39 -41.73
C LYS A 367 46.41 -20.24 -41.58
N THR A 368 46.73 -19.06 -42.10
CA THR A 368 45.89 -17.87 -41.99
C THR A 368 44.71 -17.94 -42.97
N LYS A 369 43.50 -18.12 -42.42
CA LYS A 369 42.24 -18.11 -43.17
C LYS A 369 41.30 -17.01 -42.70
N LEU A 370 40.52 -16.45 -43.62
CA LEU A 370 39.46 -15.48 -43.32
C LEU A 370 38.09 -16.14 -43.30
N ILE A 371 37.32 -15.87 -42.25
CA ILE A 371 35.87 -16.10 -42.21
C ILE A 371 35.18 -14.74 -42.24
N ILE A 372 34.20 -14.57 -43.13
CA ILE A 372 33.30 -13.43 -43.13
C ILE A 372 31.90 -13.95 -42.86
N LEU A 373 31.28 -13.49 -41.76
CA LEU A 373 29.92 -13.87 -41.36
C LEU A 373 29.02 -12.63 -41.31
N LYS A 374 27.76 -12.77 -41.72
CA LYS A 374 26.75 -11.72 -41.54
C LYS A 374 26.42 -11.57 -40.04
N GLY A 375 26.24 -10.32 -39.58
CA GLY A 375 25.96 -9.93 -38.19
C GLY A 375 27.17 -9.56 -37.34
N ASP A 376 26.91 -9.16 -36.09
CA ASP A 376 27.91 -8.93 -35.03
C ASP A 376 28.21 -10.22 -34.26
N TRP A 377 29.47 -10.64 -34.27
CA TRP A 377 29.97 -11.86 -33.62
C TRP A 377 30.89 -11.60 -32.42
N ARG A 378 30.97 -10.37 -31.88
CA ARG A 378 31.88 -10.04 -30.75
C ARG A 378 31.65 -10.88 -29.50
N ASN A 379 30.40 -11.26 -29.24
CA ASN A 379 29.99 -12.02 -28.06
C ASN A 379 29.47 -13.43 -28.42
N LYS A 380 29.90 -13.95 -29.57
CA LYS A 380 29.53 -15.28 -30.05
C LYS A 380 30.79 -16.11 -30.21
N GLU A 381 30.66 -17.42 -30.00
CA GLU A 381 31.73 -18.33 -30.36
C GLU A 381 31.91 -18.32 -31.88
N VAL A 382 33.14 -18.08 -32.34
CA VAL A 382 33.45 -18.05 -33.77
C VAL A 382 33.80 -19.45 -34.23
N PRO A 383 33.15 -19.99 -35.28
CA PRO A 383 33.41 -21.35 -35.75
C PRO A 383 34.84 -21.53 -36.26
N THR A 384 35.31 -22.78 -36.27
CA THR A 384 36.50 -23.19 -37.03
C THR A 384 36.33 -22.87 -38.51
N TYR A 385 37.43 -22.68 -39.26
CA TYR A 385 37.37 -22.40 -40.69
C TYR A 385 36.49 -23.40 -41.46
N PHE A 386 35.66 -22.89 -42.37
CA PHE A 386 34.89 -23.65 -43.34
C PHE A 386 34.74 -22.82 -44.62
N GLU A 387 34.53 -23.47 -45.75
CA GLU A 387 34.29 -22.80 -47.04
C GLU A 387 32.82 -22.90 -47.43
N GLY A 388 32.27 -21.80 -47.96
CA GLY A 388 30.87 -21.80 -48.41
C GLY A 388 29.90 -21.89 -47.23
N ILE A 389 29.01 -22.87 -47.26
CA ILE A 389 27.92 -23.04 -46.30
C ILE A 389 28.27 -24.18 -45.34
N LYS A 390 27.96 -24.00 -44.06
CA LYS A 390 28.05 -25.06 -43.04
C LYS A 390 26.82 -25.05 -42.15
N SER A 391 26.14 -26.19 -42.03
CA SER A 391 24.94 -26.38 -41.23
C SER A 391 25.20 -27.15 -39.93
N PHE A 392 24.30 -26.98 -38.96
CA PHE A 392 24.37 -27.64 -37.65
C PHE A 392 24.35 -29.17 -37.79
N GLY A 393 25.33 -29.84 -37.18
CA GLY A 393 25.54 -31.28 -37.23
C GLY A 393 26.39 -31.77 -38.40
N GLU A 394 26.68 -30.91 -39.39
CA GLU A 394 27.41 -31.31 -40.61
C GLU A 394 28.86 -31.76 -40.33
N ALA A 395 29.52 -31.18 -39.32
CA ALA A 395 30.89 -31.56 -38.96
C ALA A 395 30.96 -32.88 -38.19
N GLU A 396 29.87 -33.29 -37.56
CA GLU A 396 29.78 -34.47 -36.70
C GLU A 396 29.15 -35.65 -37.46
N GLN A 397 29.62 -35.90 -38.68
CA GLN A 397 29.17 -37.04 -39.49
C GLN A 397 29.71 -38.36 -38.92
N GLU A 398 28.82 -39.31 -38.65
CA GLU A 398 29.11 -40.66 -38.19
C GLU A 398 28.54 -41.67 -39.19
N GLY A 399 29.41 -42.16 -40.10
CA GLY A 399 28.97 -43.00 -41.21
C GLY A 399 28.10 -42.21 -42.20
N ASP A 400 26.88 -42.68 -42.42
CA ASP A 400 25.87 -42.04 -43.28
C ASP A 400 24.92 -41.10 -42.51
N LYS A 401 25.09 -40.96 -41.20
CA LYS A 401 24.28 -40.09 -40.33
C LYS A 401 25.08 -38.92 -39.78
N TYR A 402 24.37 -37.95 -39.20
CA TYR A 402 24.92 -36.76 -38.57
C TYR A 402 24.52 -36.73 -37.11
N LYS A 403 25.48 -36.47 -36.21
CA LYS A 403 25.23 -36.49 -34.78
C LYS A 403 24.89 -35.10 -34.26
N ILE A 404 23.80 -34.99 -33.49
CA ILE A 404 23.43 -33.82 -32.71
C ILE A 404 23.62 -34.16 -31.23
N SER A 405 24.47 -33.40 -30.54
CA SER A 405 24.84 -33.64 -29.15
C SER A 405 24.31 -32.51 -28.27
N ILE A 406 23.34 -32.85 -27.40
CA ILE A 406 22.74 -31.94 -26.42
C ILE A 406 23.02 -32.45 -25.00
N LEU A 407 23.20 -31.53 -24.07
CA LEU A 407 23.62 -31.80 -22.71
C LEU A 407 22.88 -30.90 -21.73
N SER A 408 22.44 -31.47 -20.61
CA SER A 408 22.17 -30.72 -19.38
C SER A 408 23.16 -31.14 -18.27
N CYS A 409 23.52 -30.21 -17.40
CA CYS A 409 24.30 -30.52 -16.20
C CYS A 409 23.89 -29.66 -15.00
N GLY A 410 24.19 -30.15 -13.80
CA GLY A 410 23.88 -29.44 -12.55
C GLY A 410 24.80 -28.24 -12.31
N LYS A 411 24.74 -27.69 -11.10
CA LYS A 411 25.54 -26.51 -10.71
C LYS A 411 27.06 -26.69 -10.79
N ASN A 412 27.56 -27.92 -10.68
CA ASN A 412 28.96 -28.23 -10.90
C ASN A 412 29.18 -28.37 -12.41
N ILE A 413 29.89 -27.42 -13.02
CA ILE A 413 30.16 -27.41 -14.46
C ILE A 413 31.48 -28.09 -14.84
N LEU A 414 32.28 -28.52 -13.86
CA LEU A 414 33.53 -29.23 -14.12
C LEU A 414 33.27 -30.74 -14.17
N LYS A 415 33.20 -31.28 -15.38
CA LYS A 415 33.17 -32.73 -15.60
C LYS A 415 34.40 -33.40 -14.98
N PRO A 416 34.28 -34.58 -14.35
CA PRO A 416 35.41 -35.25 -13.72
C PRO A 416 36.52 -35.53 -14.72
N LEU A 417 37.74 -35.15 -14.38
CA LEU A 417 38.90 -35.34 -15.26
C LEU A 417 39.51 -36.71 -14.96
N LYS A 418 39.44 -37.64 -15.91
CA LYS A 418 40.00 -38.99 -15.75
C LYS A 418 41.45 -39.06 -16.19
N ASN A 419 42.30 -39.78 -15.44
CA ASN A 419 43.73 -39.93 -15.72
C ASN A 419 44.45 -38.59 -16.02
N TYR A 420 44.09 -37.55 -15.28
CA TYR A 420 44.50 -36.20 -15.61
C TYR A 420 45.97 -35.96 -15.24
N SER A 421 46.76 -35.49 -16.20
CA SER A 421 48.15 -35.09 -15.97
C SER A 421 48.20 -33.67 -15.38
N THR A 422 48.75 -33.56 -14.17
CA THR A 422 48.89 -32.29 -13.47
C THR A 422 49.93 -31.34 -14.08
N ILE A 423 50.72 -31.78 -15.07
CA ILE A 423 51.81 -31.01 -15.70
C ILE A 423 51.30 -29.78 -16.45
N ASN A 424 50.27 -29.95 -17.28
CA ASN A 424 49.95 -28.95 -18.31
C ASN A 424 48.78 -28.04 -17.96
N GLY A 425 48.12 -28.25 -16.82
CA GLY A 425 46.90 -27.54 -16.46
C GLY A 425 45.71 -27.92 -17.36
N PHE A 426 44.49 -27.84 -16.82
CA PHE A 426 43.27 -28.13 -17.56
C PHE A 426 42.75 -26.82 -18.12
N ASN A 427 42.56 -26.76 -19.43
CA ASN A 427 42.14 -25.53 -20.10
C ASN A 427 40.67 -25.26 -19.81
N LEU A 428 40.39 -24.11 -19.19
CA LEU A 428 39.04 -23.72 -18.81
C LEU A 428 38.31 -22.92 -19.89
N ASN A 429 39.02 -22.51 -20.95
CA ASN A 429 38.49 -21.61 -21.99
C ASN A 429 37.32 -22.19 -22.79
N ASN A 430 37.16 -23.51 -22.79
CA ASN A 430 36.08 -24.18 -23.50
C ASN A 430 34.88 -24.50 -22.59
N ILE A 431 34.93 -24.09 -21.32
CA ILE A 431 33.91 -24.43 -20.30
C ILE A 431 33.37 -23.15 -19.66
N LEU A 432 34.24 -22.16 -19.42
CA LEU A 432 33.90 -20.95 -18.69
C LEU A 432 33.61 -19.78 -19.62
N LYS A 433 32.63 -18.95 -19.22
CA LYS A 433 32.19 -17.77 -19.95
C LYS A 433 33.02 -16.55 -19.54
N ASN A 434 33.44 -15.77 -20.53
CA ASN A 434 34.28 -14.58 -20.32
C ASN A 434 33.58 -13.54 -19.44
N GLY A 435 34.31 -12.95 -18.50
CA GLY A 435 33.81 -11.92 -17.59
C GLY A 435 32.91 -12.43 -16.46
N VAL A 436 32.70 -13.74 -16.36
CA VAL A 436 31.83 -14.36 -15.34
C VAL A 436 32.66 -14.74 -14.11
N GLN A 437 32.10 -14.51 -12.91
CA GLN A 437 32.70 -14.93 -11.65
C GLN A 437 32.32 -16.37 -11.32
N TYR A 438 33.33 -17.16 -10.98
CA TYR A 438 33.19 -18.57 -10.60
C TYR A 438 33.71 -18.79 -9.17
N THR A 439 33.07 -19.71 -8.45
CA THR A 439 33.60 -20.29 -7.21
C THR A 439 34.16 -21.68 -7.50
N VAL A 440 35.38 -21.93 -7.03
CA VAL A 440 35.99 -23.25 -7.02
C VAL A 440 35.90 -23.81 -5.60
N THR A 441 35.30 -24.98 -5.44
CA THR A 441 35.26 -25.73 -4.19
C THR A 441 36.16 -26.96 -4.30
N ASN A 442 37.08 -27.10 -3.36
CA ASN A 442 37.99 -28.23 -3.25
C ASN A 442 37.75 -28.97 -1.93
N THR A 443 37.47 -30.28 -2.01
CA THR A 443 37.14 -31.11 -0.84
C THR A 443 38.28 -32.04 -0.39
N LYS A 444 39.40 -32.11 -1.13
CA LYS A 444 40.59 -32.86 -0.73
C LYS A 444 41.68 -31.91 -0.23
N ASN A 445 42.56 -32.42 0.63
CA ASN A 445 43.75 -31.70 1.10
C ASN A 445 44.86 -31.64 0.04
N GLN A 446 44.50 -31.13 -1.14
CA GLN A 446 45.37 -30.92 -2.30
C GLN A 446 45.30 -29.43 -2.67
N LEU A 447 46.38 -28.87 -3.20
CA LEU A 447 46.41 -27.46 -3.60
C LEU A 447 45.81 -27.33 -5.00
N VAL A 448 44.64 -26.70 -5.09
CA VAL A 448 43.94 -26.40 -6.34
C VAL A 448 44.16 -24.92 -6.67
N LYS A 449 44.52 -24.62 -7.92
CA LYS A 449 44.85 -23.26 -8.38
C LYS A 449 44.28 -22.96 -9.75
N ILE A 450 43.93 -21.69 -9.98
CA ILE A 450 43.71 -21.14 -11.32
C ILE A 450 44.84 -20.15 -11.63
N ALA A 451 45.54 -20.36 -12.75
CA ALA A 451 46.66 -19.51 -13.19
C ALA A 451 46.68 -19.34 -14.72
N GLU A 452 47.38 -18.31 -15.19
CA GLU A 452 47.58 -18.04 -16.62
C GLU A 452 48.72 -18.91 -17.19
N PHE A 453 48.55 -19.52 -18.37
CA PHE A 453 49.52 -20.46 -18.95
C PHE A 453 50.90 -19.86 -19.25
N LYS A 454 50.96 -18.55 -19.55
CA LYS A 454 52.22 -17.88 -19.91
C LYS A 454 53.04 -17.42 -18.71
N ASP A 455 52.43 -17.33 -17.54
CA ASP A 455 53.05 -16.95 -16.28
C ASP A 455 52.36 -17.74 -15.16
N ALA A 456 52.81 -18.97 -14.90
CA ALA A 456 52.28 -19.81 -13.82
C ALA A 456 52.42 -19.17 -12.42
N ASP A 457 53.19 -18.08 -12.31
CA ASP A 457 53.37 -17.26 -11.11
C ASP A 457 52.27 -16.19 -10.92
N THR A 458 51.44 -15.92 -11.94
CA THR A 458 50.31 -14.97 -11.85
C THR A 458 49.04 -15.73 -11.48
N PHE A 459 48.78 -15.83 -10.17
CA PHE A 459 47.65 -16.57 -9.62
C PHE A 459 46.36 -15.73 -9.60
N LEU A 460 45.26 -16.34 -10.03
CA LEU A 460 43.92 -15.74 -9.96
C LEU A 460 43.19 -16.19 -8.69
N GLY A 461 43.50 -17.39 -8.18
CA GLY A 461 42.97 -17.92 -6.93
C GLY A 461 43.51 -19.31 -6.61
N GLN A 462 43.56 -19.65 -5.32
CA GLN A 462 44.02 -20.96 -4.84
C GLN A 462 43.37 -21.37 -3.51
N SER A 463 43.25 -22.68 -3.29
CA SER A 463 42.89 -23.23 -1.98
C SER A 463 43.47 -24.64 -1.77
N THR A 464 43.89 -24.94 -0.55
CA THR A 464 44.37 -26.29 -0.14
C THR A 464 43.23 -27.17 0.40
N ASN A 465 42.11 -26.56 0.79
CA ASN A 465 40.84 -27.17 1.18
C ASN A 465 39.84 -26.02 1.38
N GLY A 466 38.62 -26.13 0.85
CA GLY A 466 37.60 -25.07 0.92
C GLY A 466 37.40 -24.35 -0.41
N LYS A 467 37.07 -23.06 -0.36
CA LYS A 467 36.58 -22.29 -1.52
C LYS A 467 37.46 -21.10 -1.87
N PHE A 468 37.52 -20.76 -3.15
CA PHE A 468 38.03 -19.49 -3.63
C PHE A 468 37.24 -19.04 -4.87
N THR A 469 37.25 -17.73 -5.15
CA THR A 469 36.57 -17.16 -6.33
C THR A 469 37.57 -16.57 -7.31
N PHE A 470 37.19 -16.52 -8.58
CA PHE A 470 37.93 -15.81 -9.63
C PHE A 470 36.97 -15.35 -10.73
N THR A 471 37.38 -14.36 -11.52
CA THR A 471 36.65 -13.94 -12.72
C THR A 471 37.39 -14.47 -13.95
N PHE A 472 36.69 -15.20 -14.82
CA PHE A 472 37.30 -15.80 -16.00
C PHE A 472 37.54 -14.76 -17.09
N ASP A 473 38.72 -14.77 -17.70
CA ASP A 473 39.11 -13.87 -18.81
C ASP A 473 39.66 -14.71 -19.96
N ASN A 474 38.88 -14.82 -21.04
CA ASN A 474 39.20 -15.66 -22.20
C ASN A 474 40.29 -15.07 -23.11
N SER A 475 40.67 -13.79 -22.93
CA SER A 475 41.81 -13.21 -23.62
C SER A 475 43.13 -13.83 -23.15
N LYS A 476 43.09 -14.45 -21.96
CA LYS A 476 44.19 -15.16 -21.33
C LYS A 476 43.93 -16.66 -21.42
N GLN A 477 45.00 -17.45 -21.55
CA GLN A 477 44.89 -18.90 -21.43
C GLN A 477 44.90 -19.25 -19.95
N GLN A 478 43.73 -19.30 -19.32
CA GLN A 478 43.60 -19.63 -17.89
C GLN A 478 43.40 -21.13 -17.72
N LYS A 479 44.14 -21.74 -16.80
CA LYS A 479 44.15 -23.18 -16.57
C LYS A 479 43.97 -23.53 -15.10
N LEU A 480 43.32 -24.68 -14.87
CA LEU A 480 43.20 -25.32 -13.57
C LEU A 480 44.41 -26.25 -13.31
N TYR A 481 45.11 -26.02 -12.21
CA TYR A 481 46.23 -26.83 -11.75
C TYR A 481 45.90 -27.48 -10.41
N ILE A 482 46.38 -28.71 -10.22
CA ILE A 482 46.23 -29.46 -8.97
C ILE A 482 47.60 -29.98 -8.55
N TRP A 483 48.00 -29.68 -7.32
CA TRP A 483 49.25 -30.13 -6.71
C TRP A 483 49.01 -30.88 -5.42
N LYS A 484 49.76 -31.97 -5.22
CA LYS A 484 49.68 -32.78 -4.01
C LYS A 484 50.53 -32.15 -2.91
N LYS A 485 49.95 -31.93 -1.75
CA LYS A 485 50.68 -31.41 -0.58
C LYS A 485 51.28 -32.58 0.19
N TYR A 486 52.60 -32.56 0.41
CA TYR A 486 53.27 -33.42 1.38
C TYR A 486 53.79 -32.56 2.54
N ASP A 487 53.99 -33.17 3.71
CA ASP A 487 54.39 -32.51 4.94
C ASP A 487 55.37 -31.35 4.71
N SER A 488 54.87 -30.13 4.94
CA SER A 488 55.56 -28.84 4.81
C SER A 488 56.13 -28.43 3.43
N GLN A 489 56.07 -29.27 2.38
CA GLN A 489 56.54 -28.94 1.04
C GLN A 489 55.46 -29.23 -0.02
N VAL A 490 55.12 -28.20 -0.81
CA VAL A 490 54.30 -28.38 -2.02
C VAL A 490 55.25 -28.93 -3.09
N ALA A 491 55.20 -30.24 -3.34
CA ALA A 491 55.97 -30.87 -4.41
C ALA A 491 55.07 -31.05 -5.64
N GLU A 492 55.58 -30.69 -6.83
CA GLU A 492 55.01 -31.08 -8.12
C GLU A 492 55.17 -32.60 -8.28
N LEU A 493 54.23 -33.37 -7.74
CA LEU A 493 54.11 -34.78 -8.06
C LEU A 493 53.19 -34.92 -9.27
N PHE A 494 53.80 -35.25 -10.41
CA PHE A 494 53.11 -35.58 -11.64
C PHE A 494 52.52 -36.98 -11.53
N THR A 495 51.31 -37.07 -11.00
CA THR A 495 50.53 -38.31 -10.96
C THR A 495 49.29 -38.14 -11.82
N ASN A 496 48.95 -39.17 -12.61
CA ASN A 496 47.63 -39.25 -13.21
C ASN A 496 46.66 -39.68 -12.10
N GLU A 497 45.77 -38.79 -11.69
CA GLU A 497 44.70 -39.08 -10.74
C GLU A 497 43.36 -38.68 -11.38
N ASP A 498 42.29 -39.36 -10.97
CA ASP A 498 40.94 -38.95 -11.31
C ASP A 498 40.54 -37.76 -10.42
N ILE A 499 40.06 -36.69 -11.05
CA ILE A 499 39.63 -35.46 -10.37
C ILE A 499 38.10 -35.43 -10.35
N ASP A 500 37.54 -35.82 -9.22
CA ASP A 500 36.10 -35.85 -8.93
C ASP A 500 35.72 -34.99 -7.71
N PHE A 501 36.70 -34.35 -7.07
CA PHE A 501 36.60 -33.67 -5.77
C PHE A 501 36.67 -32.14 -5.88
N VAL A 502 36.77 -31.62 -7.11
CA VAL A 502 36.74 -30.21 -7.44
C VAL A 502 35.40 -29.88 -8.09
N MET A 503 34.74 -28.86 -7.57
CA MET A 503 33.53 -28.29 -8.17
C MET A 503 33.84 -26.88 -8.63
N ILE A 504 33.43 -26.54 -9.85
CA ILE A 504 33.39 -25.15 -10.33
C ILE A 504 31.91 -24.81 -10.50
N GLU A 505 31.49 -23.67 -9.98
CA GLU A 505 30.11 -23.18 -10.12
C GLU A 505 30.11 -21.66 -10.34
N GLU A 506 29.10 -21.15 -11.04
CA GLU A 506 28.94 -19.73 -11.29
C GLU A 506 28.34 -19.00 -10.08
N GLY A 507 28.93 -17.85 -9.71
CA GLY A 507 28.45 -17.00 -8.63
C GLY A 507 28.94 -17.42 -7.24
N THR A 508 28.08 -17.25 -6.23
CA THR A 508 28.41 -17.53 -4.82
C THR A 508 28.47 -19.02 -4.55
N GLY A 509 29.54 -19.46 -3.88
CA GLY A 509 29.78 -20.89 -3.71
C GLY A 509 28.80 -21.61 -2.79
N THR A 510 28.17 -22.68 -3.27
CA THR A 510 27.28 -23.58 -2.53
C THR A 510 28.02 -24.79 -1.94
N ILE A 511 27.33 -25.66 -1.22
CA ILE A 511 27.94 -26.90 -0.71
C ILE A 511 28.34 -27.78 -1.90
N PHE A 512 29.52 -28.42 -1.80
CA PHE A 512 30.04 -29.31 -2.83
C PHE A 512 29.00 -30.36 -3.25
N GLU A 513 28.86 -30.52 -4.56
CA GLU A 513 28.09 -31.59 -5.19
C GLU A 513 28.90 -32.20 -6.33
N PRO A 514 28.92 -33.55 -6.47
CA PRO A 514 29.51 -34.20 -7.63
C PRO A 514 28.88 -33.72 -8.94
N TYR A 515 29.67 -33.73 -10.02
CA TYR A 515 29.16 -33.45 -11.37
C TYR A 515 28.09 -34.47 -11.77
N LYS A 516 26.98 -33.98 -12.31
CA LYS A 516 25.88 -34.77 -12.87
C LYS A 516 25.54 -34.19 -14.24
N GLU A 517 25.25 -35.06 -15.20
CA GLU A 517 24.83 -34.69 -16.54
C GLU A 517 23.75 -35.64 -17.06
N ASP A 518 22.91 -35.13 -17.96
CA ASP A 518 22.17 -35.93 -18.92
C ASP A 518 22.58 -35.50 -20.32
N LYS A 519 23.04 -36.46 -21.12
CA LYS A 519 23.61 -36.22 -22.45
C LYS A 519 22.90 -37.08 -23.48
N LYS A 520 22.50 -36.46 -24.59
CA LYS A 520 21.88 -37.15 -25.72
C LYS A 520 22.66 -36.89 -27.00
N ASP A 521 23.09 -37.99 -27.61
CA ASP A 521 23.68 -38.03 -28.94
C ASP A 521 22.63 -38.60 -29.90
N ILE A 522 22.11 -37.76 -30.79
CA ILE A 522 20.99 -38.05 -31.67
C ILE A 522 21.51 -38.16 -33.10
N LEU A 523 21.30 -39.31 -33.75
CA LEU A 523 21.75 -39.56 -35.13
C LEU A 523 20.63 -39.28 -36.13
N ILE A 524 20.85 -38.32 -37.03
CA ILE A 524 19.87 -37.87 -38.03
C ILE A 524 20.37 -38.12 -39.45
N SER A 525 19.46 -38.22 -40.41
CA SER A 525 19.75 -38.55 -41.81
C SER A 525 20.44 -37.43 -42.61
N ALA A 526 20.26 -36.18 -42.19
CA ALA A 526 20.86 -35.00 -42.79
C ALA A 526 21.05 -33.89 -41.74
N PRO A 527 22.02 -32.97 -41.89
CA PRO A 527 22.23 -31.84 -40.97
C PRO A 527 20.97 -31.00 -40.76
N LEU A 528 20.93 -30.16 -39.73
CA LEU A 528 19.81 -29.25 -39.45
C LEU A 528 20.12 -27.83 -39.95
N PRO A 529 19.79 -27.49 -41.21
CA PRO A 529 19.96 -26.13 -41.71
C PRO A 529 19.00 -25.13 -41.04
N GLY A 530 19.49 -23.92 -40.80
CA GLY A 530 18.69 -22.78 -40.35
C GLY A 530 19.13 -21.48 -41.03
N PHE A 531 18.20 -20.80 -41.68
CA PHE A 531 18.40 -19.53 -42.37
C PHE A 531 17.36 -18.51 -41.91
N ASP A 532 17.57 -17.24 -42.28
CA ASP A 532 16.60 -16.15 -42.04
C ASP A 532 15.24 -16.39 -42.71
N PHE A 533 15.19 -17.21 -43.77
CA PHE A 533 13.97 -17.56 -44.48
C PHE A 533 13.30 -18.87 -44.02
N GLY A 534 13.87 -19.57 -43.02
CA GLY A 534 13.33 -20.81 -42.46
C GLY A 534 14.39 -21.70 -41.83
N GLU A 535 13.97 -22.54 -40.89
CA GLU A 535 14.86 -23.44 -40.15
C GLU A 535 14.25 -24.83 -40.00
N ASP A 536 15.08 -25.87 -40.08
CA ASP A 536 14.67 -27.23 -39.73
C ASP A 536 14.58 -27.36 -38.21
N ILE A 537 13.56 -28.09 -37.72
CA ILE A 537 13.26 -28.19 -36.29
C ILE A 537 13.09 -29.65 -35.90
N MET A 538 13.90 -30.13 -34.97
CA MET A 538 13.71 -31.41 -34.30
C MET A 538 12.88 -31.23 -33.03
N TYR A 539 11.91 -32.11 -32.79
CA TYR A 539 11.00 -32.06 -31.65
C TYR A 539 10.43 -33.43 -31.34
N GLU A 540 9.96 -33.63 -30.11
CA GLU A 540 9.18 -34.82 -29.75
C GLU A 540 7.69 -34.59 -30.03
N ASP A 541 7.03 -35.59 -30.61
CA ASP A 541 5.59 -35.61 -30.79
C ASP A 541 5.06 -37.05 -30.75
N ASN A 542 4.17 -37.32 -29.79
CA ASN A 542 3.54 -38.62 -29.54
C ASN A 542 4.55 -39.77 -29.30
N GLY A 543 5.59 -39.54 -28.47
CA GLY A 543 6.60 -40.54 -28.10
C GLY A 543 7.54 -40.92 -29.25
N GLN A 544 7.68 -40.04 -30.23
CA GLN A 544 8.62 -40.16 -31.33
C GLN A 544 9.31 -38.83 -31.56
N VAL A 545 10.60 -38.88 -31.87
CA VAL A 545 11.36 -37.70 -32.28
C VAL A 545 11.19 -37.51 -33.78
N LYS A 546 10.78 -36.31 -34.17
CA LYS A 546 10.51 -35.91 -35.55
C LYS A 546 11.34 -34.70 -35.91
N ILE A 547 11.63 -34.54 -37.19
CA ILE A 547 12.22 -33.33 -37.74
C ILE A 547 11.27 -32.77 -38.79
N THR A 548 10.90 -31.51 -38.64
CA THR A 548 10.25 -30.74 -39.70
C THR A 548 11.35 -30.15 -40.58
N ARG A 549 11.46 -30.68 -41.80
CA ARG A 549 12.31 -30.17 -42.88
C ARG A 549 11.60 -29.02 -43.57
N ASN A 550 12.02 -27.80 -43.26
CA ASN A 550 11.56 -26.56 -43.91
C ASN A 550 12.49 -26.15 -45.06
N ILE A 551 13.72 -26.66 -45.06
CA ILE A 551 14.71 -26.37 -46.09
C ILE A 551 14.88 -27.59 -47.02
N ASP A 552 15.06 -27.31 -48.31
CA ASP A 552 15.49 -28.30 -49.30
C ASP A 552 16.77 -27.82 -49.98
N THR A 553 17.46 -28.74 -50.64
CA THR A 553 18.69 -28.46 -51.35
C THR A 553 18.62 -28.93 -52.81
N TYR A 554 19.41 -28.27 -53.65
CA TYR A 554 19.70 -28.72 -55.00
C TYR A 554 21.20 -28.59 -55.25
N THR A 555 21.87 -29.73 -55.44
CA THR A 555 23.30 -29.79 -55.76
C THR A 555 23.47 -30.04 -57.24
N PHE A 556 24.22 -29.17 -57.91
CA PHE A 556 24.54 -29.32 -59.33
C PHE A 556 25.49 -30.51 -59.54
N THR A 557 25.14 -31.34 -60.51
CA THR A 557 25.89 -32.51 -60.94
C THR A 557 26.77 -32.24 -62.15
N GLY A 558 26.45 -31.18 -62.91
CA GLY A 558 27.04 -30.91 -64.22
C GLY A 558 26.34 -31.67 -65.36
N ASP A 559 25.30 -32.44 -65.07
CA ASP A 559 24.52 -33.17 -66.09
C ASP A 559 23.15 -32.52 -66.35
N GLU A 560 22.93 -31.33 -65.79
CA GLU A 560 21.72 -30.55 -66.04
C GLU A 560 21.57 -30.18 -67.52
N THR A 561 20.34 -29.91 -67.95
CA THR A 561 20.12 -29.30 -69.26
C THR A 561 20.60 -27.85 -69.21
N MET A 562 21.64 -27.55 -69.97
CA MET A 562 22.29 -26.24 -70.00
C MET A 562 22.19 -25.60 -71.39
N ARG A 563 22.04 -24.28 -71.41
CA ARG A 563 22.13 -23.45 -72.62
C ARG A 563 23.17 -22.37 -72.39
N ASP A 564 24.15 -22.29 -73.29
CA ASP A 564 25.02 -21.11 -73.42
C ASP A 564 24.16 -19.96 -73.96
N THR A 565 24.13 -18.85 -73.24
CA THR A 565 23.34 -17.67 -73.61
C THR A 565 24.23 -16.62 -74.27
N THR A 566 24.98 -17.01 -75.31
CA THR A 566 26.03 -16.19 -75.93
C THR A 566 25.58 -14.77 -76.33
N GLU A 567 24.32 -14.57 -76.73
CA GLU A 567 23.75 -13.23 -76.99
C GLU A 567 23.68 -12.32 -75.75
N GLN A 568 23.65 -12.90 -74.55
CA GLN A 568 23.72 -12.20 -73.27
C GLN A 568 25.17 -11.95 -72.82
N ASP A 569 26.15 -12.71 -73.32
CA ASP A 569 27.58 -12.47 -73.05
C ASP A 569 28.02 -11.12 -73.63
N GLU A 570 27.54 -10.77 -74.82
CA GLU A 570 27.85 -9.49 -75.49
C GLU A 570 27.29 -8.27 -74.72
N LYS A 571 26.24 -8.49 -73.91
CA LYS A 571 25.67 -7.48 -73.02
C LYS A 571 26.38 -7.40 -71.66
N SER A 572 27.26 -8.35 -71.35
CA SER A 572 27.98 -8.44 -70.07
C SER A 572 29.14 -7.47 -69.92
N GLY A 573 28.86 -6.17 -70.05
CA GLY A 573 29.77 -5.07 -69.72
C GLY A 573 31.18 -5.22 -70.32
N THR A 574 32.08 -5.87 -69.56
CA THR A 574 33.51 -6.05 -69.86
C THR A 574 33.85 -7.25 -70.75
N GLY A 575 32.89 -8.12 -71.08
CA GLY A 575 33.11 -9.32 -71.90
C GLY A 575 33.95 -10.42 -71.22
N LYS A 576 34.24 -10.29 -69.92
CA LYS A 576 35.05 -11.22 -69.13
C LYS A 576 34.30 -12.45 -68.63
N TYR A 577 32.96 -12.41 -68.65
CA TYR A 577 32.10 -13.45 -68.09
C TYR A 577 31.38 -14.24 -69.18
N LYS A 578 30.93 -15.42 -68.80
CA LYS A 578 30.05 -16.31 -69.56
C LYS A 578 28.76 -16.51 -68.77
N VAL A 579 27.61 -16.47 -69.45
CA VAL A 579 26.30 -16.69 -68.83
C VAL A 579 25.67 -17.97 -69.36
N PHE A 580 25.28 -18.85 -68.46
CA PHE A 580 24.60 -20.11 -68.75
C PHE A 580 23.23 -20.15 -68.09
N ALA A 581 22.24 -20.66 -68.81
CA ALA A 581 20.93 -20.98 -68.26
C ALA A 581 20.86 -22.50 -68.02
N LEU A 582 20.42 -22.90 -66.83
CA LEU A 582 20.31 -24.28 -66.37
C LEU A 582 18.87 -24.57 -66.01
N THR A 583 18.35 -25.69 -66.50
CA THR A 583 17.05 -26.22 -66.07
C THR A 583 17.28 -27.28 -64.99
N VAL A 584 16.58 -27.12 -63.87
CA VAL A 584 16.63 -28.04 -62.74
C VAL A 584 15.27 -28.70 -62.52
N ASN A 585 15.28 -29.93 -62.02
CA ASN A 585 14.07 -30.73 -61.76
C ASN A 585 13.46 -30.46 -60.37
N LYS A 586 13.63 -29.24 -59.84
CA LYS A 586 13.06 -28.80 -58.57
C LYS A 586 12.53 -27.37 -58.68
N THR A 587 11.42 -27.10 -58.01
CA THR A 587 10.93 -25.73 -57.82
C THR A 587 11.72 -25.07 -56.69
N ILE A 588 12.52 -24.05 -57.01
CA ILE A 588 13.34 -23.31 -56.05
C ILE A 588 12.66 -21.96 -55.79
N ASP A 589 12.48 -21.59 -54.53
CA ASP A 589 11.94 -20.28 -54.17
C ASP A 589 12.91 -19.16 -54.59
N ILE A 590 12.44 -18.24 -55.43
CA ILE A 590 13.24 -17.17 -56.04
C ILE A 590 13.81 -16.20 -55.00
N ASN A 591 13.08 -15.98 -53.90
CA ASN A 591 13.46 -15.01 -52.87
C ASN A 591 14.14 -15.68 -51.67
N LYS A 592 13.72 -16.91 -51.33
CA LYS A 592 14.17 -17.67 -50.15
C LYS A 592 15.17 -18.76 -50.53
N ASN A 593 16.29 -18.36 -51.11
CA ASN A 593 17.40 -19.25 -51.44
C ASN A 593 18.77 -18.62 -51.14
N ILE A 594 19.79 -19.45 -51.05
CA ILE A 594 21.19 -19.09 -50.93
C ILE A 594 22.06 -20.20 -51.54
N ASN A 595 23.29 -19.88 -51.95
CA ASN A 595 24.21 -20.86 -52.52
C ASN A 595 25.64 -20.64 -52.01
N ASN A 596 26.47 -21.68 -52.12
CA ASN A 596 27.80 -21.71 -51.53
C ASN A 596 28.92 -21.13 -52.41
N ASN A 597 28.70 -20.89 -53.72
CA ASN A 597 29.76 -20.57 -54.70
C ASN A 597 29.63 -19.22 -55.41
N PHE A 598 28.44 -18.67 -55.50
CA PHE A 598 28.15 -17.48 -56.30
C PHE A 598 27.40 -16.45 -55.46
N PHE A 599 27.62 -15.18 -55.77
CA PHE A 599 26.78 -14.13 -55.20
C PHE A 599 25.33 -14.30 -55.66
N LYS A 600 24.40 -14.41 -54.72
CA LYS A 600 22.97 -14.43 -55.01
C LYS A 600 22.58 -13.11 -55.68
N LYS A 601 21.96 -13.19 -56.85
CA LYS A 601 21.45 -12.04 -57.60
C LYS A 601 20.00 -12.23 -57.98
N GLN A 602 19.27 -11.12 -58.07
CA GLN A 602 18.00 -11.10 -58.76
C GLN A 602 18.24 -11.03 -60.26
N PHE A 603 17.49 -11.82 -61.03
CA PHE A 603 17.56 -11.75 -62.48
C PHE A 603 16.86 -10.47 -62.95
N ASN A 604 17.63 -9.52 -63.46
CA ASN A 604 17.14 -8.28 -64.06
C ASN A 604 18.12 -7.84 -65.17
N VAL A 605 17.80 -6.75 -65.88
CA VAL A 605 18.69 -6.19 -66.92
C VAL A 605 20.10 -5.87 -66.37
N ALA A 606 20.21 -5.51 -65.08
CA ALA A 606 21.51 -5.26 -64.44
C ALA A 606 22.34 -6.54 -64.21
N PHE A 607 21.72 -7.71 -64.02
CA PHE A 607 22.42 -9.00 -63.96
C PHE A 607 23.18 -9.30 -65.25
N GLN A 608 22.62 -8.87 -66.38
CA GLN A 608 23.26 -9.01 -67.69
C GLN A 608 24.50 -8.11 -67.76
N ASN A 609 24.40 -6.85 -67.34
CA ASN A 609 25.45 -5.84 -67.54
C ASN A 609 26.50 -5.72 -66.41
N MET A 610 26.34 -6.42 -65.28
CA MET A 610 27.27 -6.34 -64.13
C MET A 610 28.67 -6.92 -64.42
N ASP A 611 29.72 -6.31 -63.86
CA ASP A 611 31.11 -6.79 -63.95
C ASP A 611 31.46 -7.73 -62.77
N SER A 612 30.62 -8.73 -62.50
CA SER A 612 30.85 -9.73 -61.44
C SER A 612 30.18 -11.08 -61.74
N GLU A 613 30.65 -12.12 -61.06
CA GLU A 613 30.01 -13.44 -61.06
C GLU A 613 28.71 -13.41 -60.24
N GLY A 614 27.82 -14.36 -60.51
CA GLY A 614 26.58 -14.48 -59.75
C GLY A 614 25.69 -15.62 -60.19
N LEU A 615 24.75 -15.97 -59.32
CA LEU A 615 23.71 -16.96 -59.57
C LEU A 615 22.35 -16.30 -59.33
N ALA A 616 21.44 -16.46 -60.29
CA ALA A 616 20.08 -15.96 -60.20
C ALA A 616 19.08 -17.10 -60.42
N VAL A 617 18.16 -17.27 -59.48
CA VAL A 617 17.02 -18.17 -59.60
C VAL A 617 15.87 -17.42 -60.26
N THR A 618 15.20 -18.04 -61.23
CA THR A 618 14.04 -17.48 -61.94
C THR A 618 12.95 -18.52 -62.08
N GLN A 619 11.77 -18.10 -62.51
CA GLN A 619 10.68 -19.04 -62.84
C GLN A 619 10.99 -20.00 -63.99
N TYR A 620 12.01 -19.73 -64.80
CA TYR A 620 12.38 -20.52 -65.98
C TYR A 620 13.59 -21.44 -65.76
N GLY A 621 14.24 -21.34 -64.59
CA GLY A 621 15.49 -22.02 -64.31
C GLY A 621 16.50 -21.10 -63.63
N ILE A 622 17.76 -21.53 -63.65
CA ILE A 622 18.86 -20.90 -62.92
C ILE A 622 19.85 -20.33 -63.91
N TYR A 623 20.29 -19.10 -63.68
CA TYR A 623 21.33 -18.46 -64.47
C TYR A 623 22.62 -18.40 -63.67
N ILE A 624 23.70 -18.91 -64.23
CA ILE A 624 25.05 -18.83 -63.67
C ILE A 624 25.89 -17.93 -64.56
N LYS A 625 26.44 -16.88 -63.97
CA LYS A 625 27.41 -15.97 -64.58
C LYS A 625 28.76 -16.21 -63.93
N ILE A 626 29.73 -16.66 -64.72
CA ILE A 626 31.04 -17.11 -64.26
C ILE A 626 32.16 -16.49 -65.09
N LEU A 627 33.32 -16.23 -64.47
CA LEU A 627 34.47 -15.64 -65.14
C LEU A 627 35.06 -16.64 -66.17
N LYS A 628 35.30 -16.18 -67.40
CA LYS A 628 35.84 -17.01 -68.49
C LYS A 628 37.13 -17.74 -68.11
N SER A 629 37.98 -17.13 -67.30
CA SER A 629 39.25 -17.72 -66.86
C SER A 629 39.11 -18.84 -65.82
N LYS A 630 37.92 -19.04 -65.23
CA LYS A 630 37.65 -20.20 -64.34
C LYS A 630 37.24 -21.44 -65.12
N LEU A 631 36.84 -21.29 -66.38
CA LEU A 631 36.41 -22.40 -67.23
C LEU A 631 37.61 -22.95 -68.01
N SER A 632 37.72 -24.28 -68.10
CA SER A 632 38.71 -24.96 -68.95
C SER A 632 38.46 -24.67 -70.44
N THR A 633 37.19 -24.62 -70.84
CA THR A 633 36.69 -24.20 -72.15
C THR A 633 35.56 -23.19 -71.96
N GLN A 634 35.45 -22.18 -72.81
CA GLN A 634 34.46 -21.10 -72.63
C GLN A 634 33.08 -21.49 -73.19
N ASP A 635 32.61 -22.67 -72.84
CA ASP A 635 31.37 -23.31 -73.31
C ASP A 635 30.71 -24.13 -72.19
N ILE A 636 29.65 -24.86 -72.55
CA ILE A 636 28.89 -25.70 -71.62
C ILE A 636 29.79 -26.76 -70.98
N GLU A 637 30.67 -27.43 -71.74
CA GLU A 637 31.52 -28.48 -71.21
C GLU A 637 32.51 -27.95 -70.16
N GLY A 638 32.99 -26.71 -70.35
CA GLY A 638 33.79 -26.03 -69.35
C GLY A 638 33.01 -25.73 -68.06
N LEU A 639 31.74 -25.31 -68.15
CA LEU A 639 30.89 -25.12 -66.97
C LEU A 639 30.61 -26.45 -66.26
N LYS A 640 30.31 -27.52 -66.99
CA LYS A 640 30.10 -28.85 -66.41
C LYS A 640 31.31 -29.33 -65.64
N ALA A 641 32.50 -29.22 -66.24
CA ALA A 641 33.75 -29.56 -65.58
C ALA A 641 33.97 -28.71 -64.32
N TRP A 642 33.64 -27.41 -64.40
CA TRP A 642 33.74 -26.51 -63.25
C TRP A 642 32.79 -26.90 -62.11
N LEU A 643 31.50 -27.18 -62.39
CA LEU A 643 30.51 -27.59 -61.39
C LEU A 643 30.86 -28.94 -60.75
N LYS A 644 31.42 -29.89 -61.52
CA LYS A 644 31.91 -31.17 -61.00
C LYS A 644 33.12 -31.00 -60.08
N ALA A 645 34.00 -30.03 -60.36
CA ALA A 645 35.16 -29.72 -59.53
C ALA A 645 34.83 -28.81 -58.33
N ASN A 646 33.74 -28.04 -58.40
CA ASN A 646 33.33 -27.05 -57.40
C ASN A 646 31.88 -27.29 -57.02
N THR A 647 31.65 -28.23 -56.09
CA THR A 647 30.31 -28.62 -55.63
C THR A 647 29.47 -27.38 -55.30
N THR A 648 28.46 -27.13 -56.13
CA THR A 648 27.57 -25.98 -55.99
C THR A 648 26.21 -26.47 -55.52
N THR A 649 25.77 -25.95 -54.37
CA THR A 649 24.50 -26.32 -53.75
C THR A 649 23.68 -25.07 -53.47
N ILE A 650 22.41 -25.12 -53.85
CA ILE A 650 21.41 -24.11 -53.49
C ILE A 650 20.58 -24.67 -52.34
N TYR A 651 20.49 -23.92 -51.26
CA TYR A 651 19.56 -24.15 -50.15
C TYR A 651 18.36 -23.22 -50.34
N PHE A 652 17.16 -23.72 -50.18
CA PHE A 652 15.95 -22.94 -50.39
C PHE A 652 14.80 -23.38 -49.49
N ALA A 653 13.88 -22.45 -49.19
CA ALA A 653 12.66 -22.77 -48.45
C ALA A 653 11.77 -23.71 -49.25
N ARG A 654 11.27 -24.76 -48.59
CA ARG A 654 10.23 -25.63 -49.15
C ARG A 654 8.91 -24.88 -49.24
N ALA A 655 8.17 -25.11 -50.32
CA ALA A 655 6.77 -24.66 -50.41
C ALA A 655 5.87 -25.40 -49.41
N THR A 656 6.20 -26.65 -49.09
CA THR A 656 5.51 -27.47 -48.09
C THR A 656 6.55 -28.21 -47.25
N PRO A 657 6.57 -27.98 -45.92
CA PRO A 657 7.47 -28.71 -45.02
C PRO A 657 7.25 -30.22 -45.09
N VAL A 658 8.31 -30.99 -44.86
CA VAL A 658 8.25 -32.46 -44.79
C VAL A 658 8.63 -32.89 -43.38
N THR A 659 7.87 -33.82 -42.82
CA THR A 659 8.21 -34.43 -41.53
C THR A 659 8.95 -35.74 -41.75
N GLU A 660 10.10 -35.89 -41.11
CA GLU A 660 10.83 -37.16 -41.02
C GLU A 660 10.85 -37.65 -39.57
N ILE A 661 10.95 -38.97 -39.39
CA ILE A 661 11.07 -39.61 -38.07
C ILE A 661 12.56 -39.90 -37.82
N VAL A 662 13.05 -39.56 -36.63
CA VAL A 662 14.41 -39.89 -36.22
C VAL A 662 14.45 -41.34 -35.74
N GLU A 663 15.10 -42.20 -36.51
CA GLU A 663 15.23 -43.61 -36.17
C GLU A 663 15.97 -43.82 -34.85
N ASN A 664 15.49 -44.78 -34.05
CA ASN A 664 16.09 -45.16 -32.77
C ASN A 664 16.20 -44.02 -31.73
N CYS A 665 15.40 -42.96 -31.88
CA CYS A 665 15.32 -41.85 -30.93
C CYS A 665 13.87 -41.70 -30.45
N ILE A 666 13.64 -41.99 -29.17
CA ILE A 666 12.30 -41.97 -28.57
C ILE A 666 11.98 -40.59 -27.99
N ASP A 667 13.00 -39.90 -27.46
CA ASP A 667 12.81 -38.67 -26.70
C ASP A 667 14.11 -37.83 -26.73
N ILE A 668 13.97 -36.50 -26.78
CA ILE A 668 15.09 -35.55 -26.72
C ILE A 668 15.13 -34.73 -25.44
N ASP A 669 14.07 -34.74 -24.62
CA ASP A 669 14.01 -34.00 -23.36
C ASP A 669 15.16 -34.37 -22.43
N LEU A 670 15.72 -33.37 -21.77
CA LEU A 670 16.89 -33.49 -20.90
C LEU A 670 16.48 -33.43 -19.43
N ASP A 671 17.19 -34.16 -18.59
CA ASP A 671 16.98 -34.08 -17.14
C ASP A 671 17.34 -32.69 -16.59
N THR A 672 16.61 -32.26 -15.57
CA THR A 672 16.89 -31.02 -14.83
C THR A 672 17.36 -31.34 -13.42
N PHE A 673 18.18 -30.46 -12.86
CA PHE A 673 18.82 -30.65 -11.55
C PHE A 673 18.32 -29.59 -10.56
N GLN A 674 18.39 -29.90 -9.26
CA GLN A 674 17.95 -28.99 -8.21
C GLN A 674 18.77 -27.68 -8.22
N ASP A 675 18.08 -26.56 -7.97
CA ASP A 675 18.58 -25.19 -7.82
C ASP A 675 19.19 -24.54 -9.06
N LYS A 676 19.99 -25.26 -9.84
CA LYS A 676 20.59 -24.74 -11.07
C LYS A 676 20.87 -25.84 -12.08
N THR A 677 20.42 -25.60 -13.31
CA THR A 677 20.68 -26.46 -14.47
C THR A 677 21.30 -25.64 -15.59
N TYR A 678 22.33 -26.19 -16.22
CA TYR A 678 22.95 -25.64 -17.42
C TYR A 678 22.63 -26.53 -18.61
N PHE A 679 22.32 -25.92 -19.75
CA PHE A 679 22.08 -26.62 -21.00
C PHE A 679 23.06 -26.15 -22.07
N SER A 680 23.55 -27.07 -22.88
CA SER A 680 24.49 -26.77 -23.97
C SER A 680 24.34 -27.71 -25.16
N ILE A 681 24.71 -27.19 -26.32
CA ILE A 681 24.96 -27.98 -27.54
C ILE A 681 26.47 -28.20 -27.67
N GLU A 682 26.91 -29.45 -27.84
CA GLU A 682 28.34 -29.82 -27.93
C GLU A 682 28.86 -29.98 -29.37
N ASN A 683 28.04 -29.65 -30.39
CA ASN A 683 28.48 -29.63 -31.79
C ASN A 683 29.38 -28.43 -32.11
N SER A 684 30.27 -28.58 -33.10
CA SER A 684 31.21 -27.54 -33.54
C SER A 684 30.52 -26.28 -34.07
N LEU A 685 29.30 -26.41 -34.59
CA LEU A 685 28.42 -25.31 -34.95
C LEU A 685 27.13 -25.47 -34.14
N PRO A 686 26.90 -24.67 -33.10
CA PRO A 686 25.74 -24.87 -32.23
C PRO A 686 24.46 -24.37 -32.89
N GLY A 687 23.42 -25.21 -32.93
CA GLY A 687 22.04 -24.77 -33.20
C GLY A 687 21.43 -24.03 -32.01
N THR A 688 20.11 -24.12 -31.87
CA THR A 688 19.36 -23.50 -30.75
C THR A 688 18.49 -24.54 -30.06
N LEU A 689 18.50 -24.55 -28.73
CA LEU A 689 17.54 -25.25 -27.88
C LEU A 689 16.40 -24.29 -27.53
N ASP A 690 15.18 -24.80 -27.51
CA ASP A 690 13.95 -24.08 -27.14
C ASP A 690 13.08 -25.04 -26.31
N PHE A 691 12.86 -24.74 -25.04
CA PHE A 691 12.21 -25.64 -24.07
C PHE A 691 11.70 -24.92 -22.83
N LYS A 692 10.96 -25.65 -21.99
CA LYS A 692 10.64 -25.22 -20.63
C LYS A 692 11.31 -26.09 -19.57
N VAL A 693 11.59 -25.49 -18.42
CA VAL A 693 12.24 -26.15 -17.28
C VAL A 693 11.36 -26.04 -16.03
N PRO A 694 11.08 -27.15 -15.31
CA PRO A 694 10.41 -27.10 -14.02
C PRO A 694 11.22 -26.30 -13.00
N SER A 695 10.57 -25.37 -12.31
CA SER A 695 11.17 -24.40 -11.41
C SER A 695 10.46 -24.34 -10.06
N ASN A 696 11.24 -24.20 -8.99
CA ASN A 696 10.73 -24.02 -7.63
C ASN A 696 10.39 -22.57 -7.29
N ILE A 697 10.42 -21.65 -8.26
CA ILE A 697 10.16 -20.23 -8.03
C ILE A 697 8.78 -20.00 -7.40
N GLY A 698 7.78 -20.79 -7.80
CA GLY A 698 6.45 -20.77 -7.20
C GLY A 698 6.47 -21.12 -5.71
N SER A 699 7.23 -22.15 -5.32
CA SER A 699 7.37 -22.57 -3.92
C SER A 699 8.15 -21.56 -3.07
N VAL A 700 9.23 -20.98 -3.63
CA VAL A 700 10.01 -19.93 -2.96
C VAL A 700 9.14 -18.70 -2.69
N VAL A 701 8.37 -18.25 -3.69
CA VAL A 701 7.43 -17.12 -3.55
C VAL A 701 6.34 -17.44 -2.54
N GLN A 702 5.83 -18.68 -2.49
CA GLN A 702 4.83 -19.07 -1.48
C GLN A 702 5.40 -19.08 -0.06
N ASN A 703 6.62 -19.56 0.15
CA ASN A 703 7.27 -19.52 1.45
C ASN A 703 7.49 -18.07 1.92
N MET A 704 8.00 -17.20 1.04
CA MET A 704 8.15 -15.77 1.32
C MET A 704 6.79 -15.10 1.62
N ALA A 705 5.74 -15.43 0.88
CA ALA A 705 4.40 -14.91 1.14
C ALA A 705 3.85 -15.38 2.50
N LYS A 706 4.14 -16.63 2.90
CA LYS A 706 3.76 -17.15 4.22
C LYS A 706 4.50 -16.42 5.34
N GLU A 707 5.79 -16.15 5.17
CA GLU A 707 6.55 -15.34 6.13
C GLU A 707 6.00 -13.92 6.25
N ILE A 708 5.66 -13.27 5.13
CA ILE A 708 5.00 -11.96 5.12
C ILE A 708 3.66 -12.00 5.86
N ASN A 709 2.84 -13.03 5.63
CA ASN A 709 1.57 -13.20 6.36
C ASN A 709 1.78 -13.40 7.86
N ASN A 710 2.79 -14.18 8.27
CA ASN A 710 3.14 -14.34 9.68
C ASN A 710 3.56 -13.00 10.32
N ILE A 711 4.32 -12.17 9.60
CA ILE A 711 4.68 -10.81 10.07
C ILE A 711 3.41 -9.97 10.25
N TRP A 712 2.47 -10.03 9.29
CA TRP A 712 1.19 -9.33 9.41
C TRP A 712 0.37 -9.80 10.60
N ASP A 713 0.33 -11.11 10.87
CA ASP A 713 -0.38 -11.66 12.03
C ASP A 713 0.24 -11.18 13.34
N VAL A 714 1.56 -11.07 13.43
CA VAL A 714 2.23 -10.47 14.59
C VAL A 714 1.88 -8.99 14.73
N ILE A 715 1.85 -8.24 13.63
CA ILE A 715 1.46 -6.83 13.65
C ILE A 715 0.02 -6.68 14.15
N ASN A 716 -0.93 -7.42 13.57
CA ASN A 716 -2.35 -7.27 13.84
C ASN A 716 -2.79 -7.85 15.18
N ASN A 717 -2.21 -8.97 15.61
CA ASN A 717 -2.68 -9.68 16.80
C ASN A 717 -1.85 -9.40 18.06
N LEU A 718 -0.60 -8.91 17.92
CA LEU A 718 0.27 -8.60 19.06
C LEU A 718 0.59 -7.11 19.16
N LEU A 719 1.14 -6.52 18.10
CA LEU A 719 1.68 -5.15 18.18
C LEU A 719 0.59 -4.08 18.23
N VAL A 720 -0.41 -4.14 17.34
CA VAL A 720 -1.51 -3.17 17.31
C VAL A 720 -2.34 -3.21 18.62
N PRO A 721 -2.81 -4.37 19.11
CA PRO A 721 -3.54 -4.44 20.37
C PRO A 721 -2.71 -3.97 21.56
N GLY A 722 -1.42 -4.35 21.63
CA GLY A 722 -0.51 -3.92 22.68
C GLY A 722 -0.30 -2.40 22.72
N LEU A 723 -0.18 -1.75 21.56
CA LEU A 723 -0.07 -0.30 21.46
C LEU A 723 -1.37 0.41 21.88
N VAL A 724 -2.53 -0.12 21.50
CA VAL A 724 -3.84 0.41 21.90
C VAL A 724 -4.02 0.32 23.42
N ASP A 725 -3.69 -0.83 24.01
CA ASP A 725 -3.76 -1.04 25.47
C ASP A 725 -2.80 -0.10 26.23
N THR A 726 -1.60 0.10 25.71
CA THR A 726 -0.61 1.01 26.30
C THR A 726 -1.09 2.46 26.26
N LYS A 727 -1.64 2.90 25.12
CA LYS A 727 -2.24 4.24 25.01
C LYS A 727 -3.45 4.42 25.92
N ARG A 728 -4.30 3.39 26.06
CA ARG A 728 -5.44 3.40 26.99
C ARG A 728 -4.99 3.62 28.43
N LYS A 729 -4.00 2.84 28.89
CA LYS A 729 -3.42 2.98 30.25
C LYS A 729 -2.78 4.36 30.46
N PHE A 730 -2.11 4.91 29.45
CA PHE A 730 -1.53 6.24 29.53
C PHE A 730 -2.61 7.33 29.65
N ALA A 731 -3.69 7.22 28.86
CA ALA A 731 -4.84 8.13 28.96
C ALA A 731 -5.52 8.04 30.33
N GLU A 732 -5.74 6.83 30.86
CA GLU A 732 -6.28 6.62 32.21
C GLU A 732 -5.41 7.25 33.31
N ALA A 733 -4.09 7.11 33.21
CA ALA A 733 -3.14 7.70 34.15
C ALA A 733 -3.12 9.24 34.08
N ALA A 734 -3.18 9.82 32.87
CA ALA A 734 -3.26 11.25 32.67
C ALA A 734 -4.56 11.85 33.23
N ILE A 735 -5.69 11.18 33.03
CA ILE A 735 -6.99 11.58 33.62
C ILE A 735 -6.93 11.54 35.15
N LYS A 736 -6.37 10.47 35.74
CA LYS A 736 -6.23 10.34 37.21
C LYS A 736 -5.35 11.43 37.83
N ASN A 737 -4.29 11.85 37.13
CA ASN A 737 -3.40 12.90 37.64
C ASN A 737 -4.01 14.31 37.55
N ASN A 738 -4.93 14.55 36.61
CA ASN A 738 -5.64 15.84 36.49
C ASN A 738 -6.90 15.95 37.38
N LEU A 739 -7.26 14.90 38.11
CA LEU A 739 -8.38 14.85 39.07
C LEU A 739 -7.93 14.96 40.54
N LYS A 740 -6.65 15.23 40.79
CA LYS A 740 -6.11 15.68 42.09
C LYS A 740 -5.86 17.17 42.03
#